data_AF-A0A7I8W0G5-F1
#
_entry.id   AF-A0A7I8W0G5-F1
#
_cell.length_a   1.000
_cell.length_b   1.000
_cell.length_c   1.000
_cell.angle_alpha   90.00
_cell.angle_beta   90.00
_cell.angle_gamma   90.00
#
_symmetry.space_group_name_H-M   'P 1'
#
loop_
_entity.id
_entity.type
_entity.pdbx_description
1 polymer ?
#
loop_
_entity_poly.entity_id
_entity_poly.type
_entity_poly.pdbx_seq_one_letter_code
_entity_poly.pdbx_strand_id
1 'polypeptide(L)'
;MADDEDCQEQLTSLVEQHTSLFSLNSSSSSGSSSPTDTPSHPAKRCFGPKYKLISEGDLLVCRLNHTRTIISKIMNSKYLRRWEQHHIILTDKDITSAKASGFMEDKIPYSMIEDVNIVSRWDAGHRFCLRITIPDGSLLLQTPNIYIRDQWMHSVQWKRHSMKYLKLLLYSQRPEVLLKEIKNMVDMTLTTYIQDDCVRQFPLEVISRVLQEKMNLISESEHEQIIICMTPLLENTHPTQEICDFFSTHCKNSPRSQLVIDLFTPVVIRILKHNMDFGKYPRSRAFIQDYLQSLSSLNDNKRAIKDLVKRIHGLGSVCPHPRVLPNVIAVCLAALYSCYEELKQFNLNWFSTSEINQKISCYCSVFEMASEYDDWRPTLGSLLQPIPFPEAALGHTFFAQQILPTIRSIAADSRCVVHNTVLGIRDGKEGWWNLFCPGGICCVDDGELFGLMIKTLMNCCCRRKRFLEGMSKMISPCMLLALRDNTPAMDVLCAMLEFETTSSPDLKMQMITTLQSTKVGKKMYTSLCERQIALRELQQRGGPRKLTLPSKSTDADLSKMLSSGSFGNLECLSLAFTQVTSACAKDLIKLPALRYLNLWSTQFGDCGLQLLSEHMHKLQVLNLCETPVTDRGLSCLVSMKNLRKLNLNSTSLSALTFESLKEKLPALQEFDVRYTDAW
;
A
#
# COMPACT_ATOMS: atom_id res chain seq x y z
N MET A 1 40.51 7.46 -58.27
CA MET A 1 39.25 8.18 -58.41
C MET A 1 38.23 7.40 -57.60
N ALA A 2 38.08 7.70 -56.30
CA ALA A 2 37.39 8.90 -55.78
C ALA A 2 35.87 8.72 -56.02
N ASP A 3 34.97 8.65 -55.05
CA ASP A 3 35.05 9.01 -53.62
C ASP A 3 34.00 8.23 -52.80
N ASP A 4 34.43 7.80 -51.62
CA ASP A 4 33.63 7.38 -50.46
C ASP A 4 33.90 8.45 -49.37
N GLU A 5 33.30 9.63 -49.52
CA GLU A 5 33.37 10.76 -48.58
C GLU A 5 32.02 11.49 -48.62
N ASP A 6 31.00 11.05 -47.86
CA ASP A 6 29.88 11.94 -47.49
C ASP A 6 28.96 11.43 -46.36
N CYS A 7 29.51 10.77 -45.33
CA CYS A 7 28.72 10.36 -44.15
C CYS A 7 29.45 10.56 -42.80
N GLN A 8 30.32 11.56 -42.71
CA GLN A 8 31.04 11.90 -41.46
C GLN A 8 30.90 13.36 -40.98
N GLU A 9 30.04 14.19 -41.59
CA GLU A 9 29.98 15.65 -41.29
C GLU A 9 28.67 16.19 -40.68
N GLN A 10 27.87 15.36 -39.98
CA GLN A 10 26.67 15.86 -39.26
C GLN A 10 26.56 15.42 -37.78
N LEU A 11 27.69 15.10 -37.12
CA LEU A 11 27.73 14.79 -35.68
C LEU A 11 28.65 15.72 -34.85
N THR A 12 29.11 16.82 -35.43
CA THR A 12 30.09 17.76 -34.84
C THR A 12 29.58 19.21 -34.73
N SER A 13 28.29 19.43 -34.40
CA SER A 13 27.77 20.80 -34.18
C SER A 13 26.91 21.00 -32.91
N LEU A 14 27.01 20.12 -31.89
CA LEU A 14 26.21 20.24 -30.66
C LEU A 14 27.00 20.17 -29.33
N VAL A 15 28.33 20.34 -29.35
CA VAL A 15 29.16 20.26 -28.13
C VAL A 15 29.98 21.55 -27.84
N GLU A 16 29.90 22.59 -28.68
CA GLU A 16 30.63 23.86 -28.45
C GLU A 16 29.70 25.05 -28.14
N GLN A 17 28.85 24.94 -27.13
CA GLN A 17 28.24 26.10 -26.46
C GLN A 17 27.93 25.74 -25.00
N HIS A 18 28.93 25.74 -24.11
CA HIS A 18 28.76 25.96 -22.66
C HIS A 18 30.13 25.89 -21.94
N THR A 19 31.10 26.71 -22.33
CA THR A 19 32.35 26.90 -21.56
C THR A 19 32.99 28.26 -21.88
N SER A 20 32.31 29.35 -21.50
CA SER A 20 32.97 30.64 -21.31
C SER A 20 32.01 31.58 -20.57
N LEU A 21 32.32 31.91 -19.32
CA LEU A 21 31.97 33.14 -18.57
C LEU A 21 31.99 32.84 -17.06
N PHE A 22 33.20 32.69 -16.52
CA PHE A 22 33.50 32.90 -15.10
C PHE A 22 34.69 33.86 -15.02
N SER A 23 34.42 35.16 -15.06
CA SER A 23 35.27 36.18 -14.45
C SER A 23 34.56 37.54 -14.45
N LEU A 24 34.67 38.23 -13.31
CA LEU A 24 34.36 39.64 -13.04
C LEU A 24 32.88 39.99 -12.78
N ASN A 25 32.55 40.20 -11.51
CA ASN A 25 32.20 41.55 -11.05
C ASN A 25 32.16 41.66 -9.52
N SER A 26 33.08 42.49 -9.01
CA SER A 26 33.02 43.15 -7.71
C SER A 26 32.33 44.50 -7.88
N SER A 27 31.22 44.74 -7.18
CA SER A 27 30.80 46.11 -6.85
C SER A 27 29.82 46.11 -5.68
N SER A 28 30.16 46.94 -4.71
CA SER A 28 29.45 47.31 -3.49
C SER A 28 28.13 48.06 -3.73
N SER A 29 27.09 47.73 -2.97
CA SER A 29 26.07 48.71 -2.53
C SER A 29 25.31 48.20 -1.29
N SER A 30 25.01 49.16 -0.43
CA SER A 30 24.60 49.12 0.98
C SER A 30 23.09 48.96 1.28
N GLY A 31 22.79 48.42 2.48
CA GLY A 31 21.51 48.56 3.23
C GLY A 31 20.54 47.38 3.04
N SER A 32 19.84 46.79 4.02
CA SER A 32 19.62 47.05 5.46
C SER A 32 18.88 45.83 6.07
N SER A 33 19.21 45.44 7.32
CA SER A 33 18.42 44.78 8.42
C SER A 33 17.10 44.03 8.09
N SER A 34 16.73 42.85 8.61
CA SER A 34 16.87 42.21 9.95
C SER A 34 16.34 40.73 9.89
N PRO A 35 16.46 39.89 10.96
CA PRO A 35 16.75 38.46 10.85
C PRO A 35 15.55 37.51 11.02
N THR A 36 15.64 36.31 10.43
CA THR A 36 14.88 35.14 10.87
C THR A 36 15.83 33.94 10.94
N ASP A 37 16.23 33.62 12.18
CA ASP A 37 17.07 32.46 12.49
C ASP A 37 16.26 31.18 12.36
N THR A 38 16.63 30.35 11.39
CA THR A 38 16.32 28.92 11.35
C THR A 38 17.65 28.16 11.36
N PRO A 39 17.87 27.15 12.21
CA PRO A 39 19.14 26.44 12.25
C PRO A 39 19.20 25.45 11.08
N SER A 40 19.60 25.92 9.90
CA SER A 40 19.97 25.07 8.79
C SER A 40 21.46 24.71 8.89
N HIS A 41 21.78 23.54 9.42
CA HIS A 41 23.04 22.88 9.10
C HIS A 41 22.78 21.85 8.00
N PRO A 42 23.02 22.14 6.71
CA PRO A 42 23.21 21.07 5.76
C PRO A 42 24.61 20.50 6.01
N ALA A 43 24.68 19.22 6.37
CA ALA A 43 25.92 18.46 6.33
C ALA A 43 26.59 18.70 4.97
N LYS A 44 27.86 19.12 4.97
CA LYS A 44 28.65 19.35 3.75
C LYS A 44 28.63 18.07 2.92
N ARG A 45 27.78 18.00 1.89
CA ARG A 45 27.77 16.91 0.91
C ARG A 45 29.12 16.91 0.19
N CYS A 46 29.83 15.78 0.22
CA CYS A 46 31.09 15.62 -0.50
C CYS A 46 30.84 15.70 -2.01
N PHE A 47 31.33 16.77 -2.65
CA PHE A 47 31.37 16.88 -4.11
C PHE A 47 32.66 16.19 -4.60
N GLY A 48 32.51 14.96 -5.11
CA GLY A 48 33.62 14.15 -5.64
C GLY A 48 33.14 12.79 -6.17
N PRO A 49 34.03 12.03 -6.84
CA PRO A 49 33.72 10.68 -7.31
C PRO A 49 33.31 9.77 -6.14
N LYS A 50 32.28 8.96 -6.38
CA LYS A 50 31.65 8.07 -5.39
C LYS A 50 32.22 6.66 -5.53
N TYR A 51 32.70 6.09 -4.44
CA TYR A 51 33.38 4.80 -4.43
C TYR A 51 32.53 3.72 -3.74
N LYS A 52 32.66 2.46 -4.18
CA LYS A 52 32.15 1.30 -3.43
C LYS A 52 33.24 0.78 -2.48
N LEU A 53 32.86 0.24 -1.32
CA LEU A 53 33.84 -0.36 -0.41
C LEU A 53 34.49 -1.58 -1.08
N ILE A 54 35.82 -1.59 -1.18
CA ILE A 54 36.55 -2.78 -1.63
C ILE A 54 36.75 -3.70 -0.43
N SER A 55 36.45 -4.99 -0.61
CA SER A 55 36.78 -6.05 0.36
C SER A 55 38.03 -6.82 -0.04
N GLU A 56 38.27 -7.01 -1.34
CA GLU A 56 39.42 -7.77 -1.85
C GLU A 56 39.80 -7.37 -3.29
N GLY A 57 41.00 -7.75 -3.72
CA GLY A 57 41.43 -7.64 -5.10
C GLY A 57 42.91 -7.90 -5.34
N ASP A 58 43.27 -8.15 -6.60
CA ASP A 58 44.64 -8.40 -7.01
C ASP A 58 45.43 -7.11 -7.19
N LEU A 59 46.53 -6.98 -6.45
CA LEU A 59 47.40 -5.82 -6.45
C LEU A 59 48.87 -6.22 -6.51
N LEU A 60 49.68 -5.34 -7.09
CA LEU A 60 51.14 -5.44 -6.96
C LEU A 60 51.56 -4.74 -5.68
N VAL A 61 52.36 -5.43 -4.87
CA VAL A 61 52.80 -4.99 -3.54
C VAL A 61 54.31 -4.87 -3.50
N CYS A 62 54.80 -3.80 -2.89
CA CYS A 62 56.22 -3.61 -2.60
C CYS A 62 56.36 -3.14 -1.14
N ARG A 63 57.16 -3.85 -0.33
CA ARG A 63 57.44 -3.45 1.05
C ARG A 63 58.81 -2.78 1.14
N LEU A 64 58.85 -1.62 1.80
CA LEU A 64 60.06 -0.84 2.02
C LEU A 64 60.34 -0.77 3.52
N ASN A 65 61.43 -1.37 3.99
CA ASN A 65 61.81 -1.42 5.41
C ASN A 65 62.58 -0.16 5.86
N HIS A 66 62.21 1.02 5.35
CA HIS A 66 62.90 2.27 5.64
C HIS A 66 61.91 3.39 5.99
N THR A 67 62.32 4.24 6.91
CA THR A 67 61.52 5.37 7.39
C THR A 67 61.65 6.60 6.46
N ARG A 68 60.78 7.60 6.70
CA ARG A 68 60.29 8.65 5.77
C ARG A 68 61.32 9.34 4.85
N THR A 69 62.60 9.45 5.22
CA THR A 69 63.60 10.29 4.53
C THR A 69 64.28 9.66 3.30
N ILE A 70 64.29 8.33 3.16
CA ILE A 70 65.01 7.63 2.06
C ILE A 70 64.06 7.13 0.96
N ILE A 71 62.75 7.10 1.24
CA ILE A 71 61.72 6.53 0.34
C ILE A 71 61.67 7.25 -1.00
N SER A 72 61.79 8.59 -1.05
CA SER A 72 61.75 9.32 -2.33
C SER A 72 62.91 8.94 -3.27
N LYS A 73 64.10 8.66 -2.71
CA LYS A 73 65.27 8.21 -3.47
C LYS A 73 65.11 6.76 -3.95
N ILE A 74 64.57 5.88 -3.10
CA ILE A 74 64.26 4.48 -3.46
C ILE A 74 63.17 4.43 -4.54
N MET A 75 62.16 5.29 -4.43
CA MET A 75 61.07 5.40 -5.40
C MET A 75 61.51 5.91 -6.76
N ASN A 76 62.64 6.62 -6.87
CA ASN A 76 63.19 7.04 -8.16
C ASN A 76 64.09 5.98 -8.81
N SER A 77 64.54 4.96 -8.08
CA SER A 77 65.41 3.90 -8.60
C SER A 77 64.61 2.65 -8.98
N LYS A 78 64.58 2.29 -10.28
CA LYS A 78 63.90 1.07 -10.76
C LYS A 78 64.49 -0.23 -10.19
N TYR A 79 65.76 -0.23 -9.81
CA TYR A 79 66.48 -1.43 -9.36
C TYR A 79 66.27 -1.78 -7.88
N LEU A 80 65.77 -0.85 -7.07
CA LEU A 80 65.59 -1.04 -5.62
C LEU A 80 64.17 -1.46 -5.24
N ARG A 81 63.31 -1.78 -6.21
CA ARG A 81 61.89 -2.09 -6.01
C ARG A 81 61.56 -3.46 -6.57
N ARG A 82 61.29 -4.41 -5.68
CA ARG A 82 60.70 -5.71 -6.03
C ARG A 82 59.19 -5.62 -5.83
N TRP A 83 58.44 -6.04 -6.83
CA TRP A 83 56.98 -6.10 -6.78
C TRP A 83 56.53 -7.55 -6.76
N GLU A 84 55.58 -7.86 -5.88
CA GLU A 84 54.97 -9.18 -5.78
C GLU A 84 53.46 -9.06 -6.00
N GLN A 85 52.88 -10.00 -6.74
CA GLN A 85 51.44 -10.02 -6.96
C GLN A 85 50.75 -10.68 -5.78
N HIS A 86 49.83 -9.97 -5.15
CA HIS A 86 49.04 -10.45 -4.03
C HIS A 86 47.56 -10.23 -4.28
N HIS A 87 46.76 -11.23 -3.92
CA HIS A 87 45.33 -11.05 -3.72
C HIS A 87 45.13 -10.51 -2.31
N ILE A 88 44.83 -9.22 -2.17
CA ILE A 88 44.69 -8.52 -0.88
C ILE A 88 43.25 -8.63 -0.41
N ILE A 89 43.05 -8.90 0.88
CA ILE A 89 41.74 -8.97 1.54
C ILE A 89 41.75 -8.01 2.73
N LEU A 90 40.80 -7.07 2.75
CA LEU A 90 40.51 -6.15 3.85
C LEU A 90 39.52 -6.82 4.81
N THR A 91 40.05 -7.46 5.85
CA THR A 91 39.22 -8.06 6.89
C THR A 91 38.69 -6.98 7.83
N ASP A 92 37.97 -7.38 8.88
CA ASP A 92 37.54 -6.44 9.91
C ASP A 92 38.69 -5.93 10.76
N LYS A 93 39.77 -6.71 10.98
CA LYS A 93 40.83 -6.35 11.94
C LYS A 93 42.17 -6.00 11.27
N ASP A 94 42.41 -6.50 10.07
CA ASP A 94 43.70 -6.45 9.40
C ASP A 94 43.60 -6.46 7.88
N ILE A 95 44.70 -6.08 7.23
CA ILE A 95 44.95 -6.26 5.80
C ILE A 95 45.76 -7.54 5.64
N THR A 96 45.30 -8.45 4.78
CA THR A 96 45.92 -9.77 4.58
C THR A 96 46.06 -10.09 3.10
N SER A 97 46.85 -11.10 2.76
CA SER A 97 46.85 -11.69 1.43
C SER A 97 46.29 -13.12 1.48
N ALA A 98 45.51 -13.52 0.46
CA ALA A 98 45.03 -14.90 0.33
C ALA A 98 46.19 -15.92 0.28
N LYS A 99 47.36 -15.49 -0.22
CA LYS A 99 48.62 -16.24 -0.15
C LYS A 99 49.60 -15.49 0.74
N ALA A 100 49.55 -15.79 2.05
CA ALA A 100 50.48 -15.27 3.04
C ALA A 100 51.91 -15.73 2.69
N SER A 101 52.66 -14.88 1.99
CA SER A 101 54.00 -15.15 1.50
C SER A 101 54.70 -13.84 1.16
N GLY A 102 56.03 -13.86 1.11
CA GLY A 102 56.83 -12.70 0.67
C GLY A 102 56.52 -11.44 1.48
N PHE A 103 56.21 -10.33 0.78
CA PHE A 103 55.97 -9.04 1.44
C PHE A 103 54.72 -8.97 2.32
N MET A 104 53.79 -9.91 2.15
CA MET A 104 52.52 -10.03 2.87
C MET A 104 52.42 -11.36 3.63
N GLU A 105 53.55 -11.89 4.12
CA GLU A 105 53.58 -13.08 5.01
C GLU A 105 52.82 -12.80 6.32
N ASP A 106 53.11 -11.66 6.95
CA ASP A 106 52.40 -11.18 8.13
C ASP A 106 51.17 -10.35 7.75
N LYS A 107 50.11 -10.51 8.54
CA LYS A 107 48.93 -9.65 8.48
C LYS A 107 49.29 -8.27 9.02
N ILE A 108 48.68 -7.22 8.47
CA ILE A 108 48.88 -5.84 8.91
C ILE A 108 47.63 -5.38 9.67
N PRO A 109 47.63 -5.35 11.01
CA PRO A 109 46.52 -4.83 11.80
C PRO A 109 46.27 -3.36 11.49
N TYR A 110 45.00 -2.94 11.43
CA TYR A 110 44.68 -1.52 11.20
C TYR A 110 45.23 -0.60 12.30
N SER A 111 45.47 -1.12 13.50
CA SER A 111 46.10 -0.38 14.59
C SER A 111 47.56 -0.03 14.36
N MET A 112 48.26 -0.75 13.47
CA MET A 112 49.66 -0.46 13.09
C MET A 112 49.74 0.58 11.98
N ILE A 113 48.66 0.86 11.26
CA ILE A 113 48.70 1.84 10.16
C ILE A 113 48.81 3.25 10.77
N GLU A 114 49.91 3.94 10.48
CA GLU A 114 50.12 5.33 10.88
C GLU A 114 49.44 6.29 9.91
N ASP A 115 49.62 6.06 8.61
CA ASP A 115 49.20 6.99 7.57
C ASP A 115 48.96 6.30 6.22
N VAL A 116 48.03 6.83 5.42
CA VAL A 116 47.63 6.29 4.11
C VAL A 116 47.58 7.42 3.10
N ASN A 117 48.55 7.48 2.18
CA ASN A 117 48.71 8.59 1.25
C ASN A 117 48.87 8.15 -0.21
N ILE A 118 48.41 9.01 -1.13
CA ILE A 118 48.66 8.87 -2.56
C ILE A 118 50.10 9.25 -2.88
N VAL A 119 50.76 8.43 -3.69
CA VAL A 119 52.08 8.76 -4.23
C VAL A 119 51.89 9.41 -5.61
N SER A 120 51.94 10.73 -5.66
CA SER A 120 51.56 11.52 -6.85
C SER A 120 52.59 11.53 -7.98
N ARG A 121 53.89 11.36 -7.69
CA ARG A 121 54.97 11.39 -8.69
C ARG A 121 56.14 10.49 -8.30
N TRP A 122 56.24 9.30 -8.91
CA TRP A 122 57.32 8.35 -8.65
C TRP A 122 57.79 7.53 -9.86
N ASP A 123 57.00 7.45 -10.93
CA ASP A 123 57.37 6.75 -12.17
C ASP A 123 56.93 7.55 -13.39
N ALA A 124 57.73 7.50 -14.46
CA ALA A 124 57.47 8.18 -15.72
C ALA A 124 56.30 7.56 -16.50
N GLY A 125 55.91 6.31 -16.16
CA GLY A 125 54.79 5.58 -16.78
C GLY A 125 53.41 5.82 -16.16
N HIS A 126 53.22 6.88 -15.36
CA HIS A 126 51.94 7.21 -14.71
C HIS A 126 51.30 6.08 -13.88
N ARG A 127 52.11 5.26 -13.20
CA ARG A 127 51.61 4.17 -12.35
C ARG A 127 50.97 4.71 -11.06
N PHE A 128 49.76 4.24 -10.76
CA PHE A 128 48.96 4.73 -9.64
C PHE A 128 49.25 3.93 -8.37
N CYS A 129 49.89 4.57 -7.39
CA CYS A 129 50.35 3.90 -6.17
C CYS A 129 49.78 4.56 -4.91
N LEU A 130 49.37 3.70 -3.98
CA LEU A 130 48.98 4.04 -2.61
C LEU A 130 50.11 3.63 -1.66
N ARG A 131 50.45 4.48 -0.68
CA ARG A 131 51.40 4.15 0.38
C ARG A 131 50.69 4.01 1.71
N ILE A 132 50.85 2.86 2.35
CA ILE A 132 50.45 2.59 3.73
C ILE A 132 51.71 2.61 4.60
N THR A 133 51.76 3.51 5.57
CA THR A 133 52.89 3.68 6.48
C THR A 133 52.65 2.86 7.74
N ILE A 134 53.62 2.04 8.12
CA ILE A 134 53.62 1.16 9.29
C ILE A 134 54.91 1.39 10.10
N PRO A 135 54.99 1.03 11.40
CA PRO A 135 56.11 1.41 12.26
C PRO A 135 57.47 0.89 11.76
N ASP A 136 57.45 -0.25 11.09
CA ASP A 136 58.60 -0.97 10.53
C ASP A 136 58.86 -0.66 9.04
N GLY A 137 58.10 0.25 8.42
CA GLY A 137 58.34 0.63 7.02
C GLY A 137 57.14 1.22 6.27
N SER A 138 57.07 0.94 4.97
CA SER A 138 55.97 1.38 4.10
C SER A 138 55.60 0.29 3.11
N LEU A 139 54.31 0.02 3.00
CA LEU A 139 53.73 -0.85 1.99
C LEU A 139 53.21 -0.01 0.83
N LEU A 140 53.65 -0.33 -0.38
CA LEU A 140 53.22 0.30 -1.61
C LEU A 140 52.29 -0.64 -2.36
N LEU A 141 51.10 -0.15 -2.67
CA LEU A 141 50.07 -0.85 -3.44
C LEU A 141 49.93 -0.18 -4.80
N GLN A 142 50.33 -0.88 -5.87
CA GLN A 142 50.16 -0.40 -7.23
C GLN A 142 48.83 -0.91 -7.80
N THR A 143 48.10 0.01 -8.41
CA THR A 143 46.77 -0.19 -9.01
C THR A 143 46.79 0.18 -10.50
N PRO A 144 45.83 -0.31 -11.30
CA PRO A 144 45.82 -0.09 -12.74
C PRO A 144 45.33 1.31 -13.16
N ASN A 145 44.52 1.99 -12.33
CA ASN A 145 44.01 3.33 -12.63
C ASN A 145 43.83 4.20 -11.37
N ILE A 146 43.70 5.52 -11.54
CA ILE A 146 43.47 6.51 -10.44
C ILE A 146 42.24 6.15 -9.61
N TYR A 147 41.16 5.72 -10.26
CA TYR A 147 39.90 5.44 -9.59
C TYR A 147 40.04 4.30 -8.58
N ILE A 148 40.65 3.18 -8.97
CA ILE A 148 40.87 2.02 -8.11
C ILE A 148 41.87 2.37 -6.99
N ARG A 149 42.91 3.18 -7.26
CA ARG A 149 43.82 3.68 -6.23
C ARG A 149 43.07 4.41 -5.12
N ASP A 150 42.24 5.37 -5.50
CA ASP A 150 41.52 6.23 -4.55
C ASP A 150 40.43 5.42 -3.85
N GLN A 151 39.79 4.48 -4.55
CA GLN A 151 38.87 3.51 -3.97
C GLN A 151 39.53 2.66 -2.87
N TRP A 152 40.73 2.12 -3.12
CA TRP A 152 41.51 1.39 -2.10
C TRP A 152 41.93 2.29 -0.94
N MET A 153 42.37 3.51 -1.22
CA MET A 153 42.75 4.48 -0.19
C MET A 153 41.59 4.74 0.78
N HIS A 154 40.42 5.10 0.24
CA HIS A 154 39.25 5.37 1.04
C HIS A 154 38.75 4.11 1.76
N SER A 155 38.83 2.92 1.14
CA SER A 155 38.42 1.65 1.77
C SER A 155 39.30 1.28 2.97
N VAL A 156 40.62 1.43 2.83
CA VAL A 156 41.57 1.19 3.94
C VAL A 156 41.39 2.23 5.05
N GLN A 157 41.25 3.52 4.70
CA GLN A 157 40.99 4.57 5.67
C GLN A 157 39.68 4.33 6.44
N TRP A 158 38.62 3.91 5.74
CA TRP A 158 37.34 3.55 6.36
C TRP A 158 37.49 2.40 7.36
N LYS A 159 38.07 1.27 6.95
CA LYS A 159 38.28 0.10 7.83
C LYS A 159 39.15 0.44 9.05
N ARG A 160 40.17 1.29 8.87
CA ARG A 160 41.02 1.77 9.96
C ARG A 160 40.22 2.57 10.98
N HIS A 161 39.45 3.56 10.53
CA HIS A 161 38.66 4.38 11.44
C HIS A 161 37.51 3.59 12.08
N SER A 162 36.83 2.73 11.32
CA SER A 162 35.73 1.90 11.83
C SER A 162 36.21 1.02 12.99
N MET A 163 37.41 0.41 12.89
CA MET A 163 38.00 -0.35 13.99
C MET A 163 38.39 0.52 15.19
N LYS A 164 38.93 1.71 14.95
CA LYS A 164 39.26 2.67 16.02
C LYS A 164 38.01 3.02 16.83
N TYR A 165 36.91 3.42 16.17
CA TYR A 165 35.67 3.79 16.84
C TYR A 165 35.01 2.59 17.53
N LEU A 166 34.98 1.42 16.89
CA LEU A 166 34.48 0.19 17.51
C LEU A 166 35.21 -0.10 18.83
N LYS A 167 36.55 -0.01 18.84
CA LYS A 167 37.35 -0.21 20.04
C LYS A 167 37.03 0.83 21.11
N LEU A 168 37.04 2.12 20.75
CA LEU A 168 36.77 3.21 21.70
C LEU A 168 35.39 3.09 22.36
N LEU A 169 34.35 2.78 21.57
CA LEU A 169 32.98 2.68 22.06
C LEU A 169 32.76 1.43 22.93
N LEU A 170 33.40 0.30 22.62
CA LEU A 170 33.30 -0.91 23.44
C LEU A 170 34.08 -0.79 24.76
N TYR A 171 35.23 -0.12 24.81
CA TYR A 171 36.02 -0.01 26.05
C TYR A 171 35.71 1.22 26.92
N SER A 172 35.14 2.30 26.36
CA SER A 172 34.81 3.49 27.16
C SER A 172 33.65 3.24 28.11
N GLN A 173 33.77 3.65 29.37
CA GLN A 173 32.71 3.56 30.40
C GLN A 173 32.08 4.93 30.73
N ARG A 174 32.57 6.01 30.12
CA ARG A 174 32.09 7.38 30.38
C ARG A 174 31.07 7.79 29.32
N PRO A 175 29.84 8.16 29.69
CA PRO A 175 28.76 8.38 28.73
C PRO A 175 28.99 9.63 27.86
N GLU A 176 29.57 10.70 28.40
CA GLU A 176 30.02 11.87 27.62
C GLU A 176 30.99 11.51 26.49
N VAL A 177 31.92 10.59 26.75
CA VAL A 177 32.89 10.11 25.76
C VAL A 177 32.20 9.24 24.72
N LEU A 178 31.27 8.37 25.15
CA LEU A 178 30.47 7.55 24.24
C LEU A 178 29.69 8.41 23.25
N LEU A 179 28.98 9.43 23.74
CA LEU A 179 28.20 10.34 22.89
C LEU A 179 29.08 11.07 21.88
N LYS A 180 30.22 11.61 22.33
CA LYS A 180 31.17 12.30 21.45
C LYS A 180 31.70 11.38 20.35
N GLU A 181 32.08 10.16 20.69
CA GLU A 181 32.63 9.21 19.71
C GLU A 181 31.55 8.63 18.79
N ILE A 182 30.30 8.46 19.25
CA ILE A 182 29.16 8.15 18.39
C ILE A 182 28.97 9.25 17.35
N LYS A 183 28.93 10.52 17.78
CA LYS A 183 28.80 11.66 16.88
C LYS A 183 29.93 11.69 15.84
N ASN A 184 31.18 11.53 16.28
CA ASN A 184 32.34 11.48 15.38
C ASN A 184 32.23 10.33 14.35
N MET A 185 31.75 9.16 14.76
CA MET A 185 31.55 8.01 13.88
C MET A 185 30.44 8.27 12.85
N VAL A 186 29.33 8.89 13.26
CA VAL A 186 28.26 9.28 12.34
C VAL A 186 28.78 10.33 11.35
N ASP A 187 29.45 11.38 11.82
CA ASP A 187 30.00 12.45 10.99
C ASP A 187 31.01 11.89 9.97
N MET A 188 31.86 10.94 10.36
CA MET A 188 32.75 10.22 9.45
C MET A 188 31.98 9.47 8.37
N THR A 189 30.87 8.83 8.73
CA THR A 189 30.02 8.07 7.79
C THR A 189 29.32 8.99 6.79
N LEU A 190 28.94 10.20 7.20
CA LEU A 190 28.30 11.18 6.33
C LEU A 190 29.28 11.91 5.41
N THR A 191 30.55 12.00 5.81
CA THR A 191 31.61 12.73 5.07
C THR A 191 32.49 11.84 4.19
N THR A 192 32.40 10.52 4.33
CA THR A 192 33.18 9.57 3.52
C THR A 192 32.81 9.62 2.03
N TYR A 193 33.79 9.36 1.16
CA TYR A 193 33.59 9.22 -0.27
C TYR A 193 33.02 7.85 -0.68
N ILE A 194 32.90 6.91 0.28
CA ILE A 194 32.36 5.57 0.03
C ILE A 194 30.84 5.57 0.17
N GLN A 195 30.15 5.20 -0.90
CA GLN A 195 28.70 5.04 -0.93
C GLN A 195 28.35 3.56 -1.05
N ASP A 196 28.29 2.90 0.10
CA ASP A 196 27.90 1.49 0.21
C ASP A 196 26.88 1.34 1.36
N ASP A 197 25.98 0.36 1.24
CA ASP A 197 24.99 0.05 2.28
C ASP A 197 25.66 -0.39 3.58
N CYS A 198 26.73 -1.19 3.50
CA CYS A 198 27.45 -1.66 4.68
C CYS A 198 28.09 -0.51 5.48
N VAL A 199 28.55 0.54 4.79
CA VAL A 199 29.14 1.73 5.40
C VAL A 199 28.09 2.52 6.18
N ARG A 200 26.89 2.66 5.62
CA ARG A 200 25.78 3.37 6.28
C ARG A 200 25.16 2.57 7.41
N GLN A 201 25.17 1.24 7.32
CA GLN A 201 24.64 0.34 8.35
C GLN A 201 25.60 0.18 9.54
N PHE A 202 26.91 0.24 9.32
CA PHE A 202 27.93 0.01 10.34
C PHE A 202 27.74 0.83 11.63
N PRO A 203 27.53 2.16 11.59
CA PRO A 203 27.33 2.93 12.82
C PRO A 203 26.12 2.44 13.62
N LEU A 204 25.03 2.06 12.95
CA LEU A 204 23.82 1.56 13.59
C LEU A 204 24.09 0.21 14.29
N GLU A 205 24.86 -0.69 13.68
CA GLU A 205 25.28 -1.95 14.30
C GLU A 205 26.16 -1.73 15.54
N VAL A 206 27.10 -0.79 15.47
CA VAL A 206 27.96 -0.46 16.61
C VAL A 206 27.16 0.16 17.74
N ILE A 207 26.29 1.13 17.43
CA ILE A 207 25.40 1.74 18.41
C ILE A 207 24.50 0.66 19.03
N SER A 208 23.98 -0.27 18.25
CA SER A 208 23.17 -1.39 18.76
C SER A 208 23.89 -2.20 19.84
N ARG A 209 25.18 -2.51 19.63
CA ARG A 209 26.00 -3.23 20.63
C ARG A 209 26.25 -2.40 21.88
N VAL A 210 26.57 -1.11 21.71
CA VAL A 210 26.76 -0.19 22.86
C VAL A 210 25.49 -0.08 23.68
N LEU A 211 24.35 0.05 23.00
CA LEU A 211 23.04 0.11 23.61
C LEU A 211 22.76 -1.17 24.42
N GLN A 212 22.98 -2.36 23.86
CA GLN A 212 22.78 -3.62 24.60
C GLN A 212 23.65 -3.75 25.86
N GLU A 213 24.92 -3.37 25.80
CA GLU A 213 25.87 -3.59 26.91
C GLU A 213 25.82 -2.48 27.98
N LYS A 214 25.41 -1.27 27.61
CA LYS A 214 25.64 -0.05 28.41
C LYS A 214 24.40 0.82 28.64
N MET A 215 23.18 0.33 28.35
CA MET A 215 21.94 1.07 28.60
C MET A 215 21.89 1.77 29.95
N ASN A 216 22.27 1.06 31.01
CA ASN A 216 22.16 1.55 32.39
C ASN A 216 23.08 2.74 32.71
N LEU A 217 24.07 3.02 31.85
CA LEU A 217 25.01 4.13 32.02
C LEU A 217 24.55 5.42 31.31
N ILE A 218 23.49 5.36 30.51
CA ILE A 218 23.02 6.47 29.67
C ILE A 218 21.91 7.22 30.41
N SER A 219 22.12 8.51 30.65
CA SER A 219 21.09 9.39 31.23
C SER A 219 20.00 9.74 30.21
N GLU A 220 18.86 10.26 30.69
CA GLU A 220 17.75 10.67 29.82
C GLU A 220 18.13 11.77 28.82
N SER A 221 18.96 12.74 29.24
CA SER A 221 19.48 13.79 28.36
C SER A 221 20.37 13.22 27.25
N GLU A 222 21.25 12.26 27.59
CA GLU A 222 22.10 11.60 26.61
C GLU A 222 21.31 10.68 25.67
N HIS A 223 20.21 10.09 26.16
CA HIS A 223 19.31 9.26 25.38
C HIS A 223 18.75 10.04 24.16
N GLU A 224 18.23 11.24 24.38
CA GLU A 224 17.73 12.10 23.29
C GLU A 224 18.84 12.50 22.32
N GLN A 225 20.03 12.83 22.84
CA GLN A 225 21.17 13.20 22.00
C GLN A 225 21.64 12.04 21.10
N ILE A 226 21.59 10.80 21.59
CA ILE A 226 21.90 9.61 20.78
C ILE A 226 20.88 9.46 19.64
N ILE A 227 19.58 9.67 19.90
CA ILE A 227 18.53 9.65 18.86
C ILE A 227 18.81 10.70 17.78
N ILE A 228 19.09 11.94 18.19
CA ILE A 228 19.40 13.04 17.28
C ILE A 228 20.64 12.70 16.44
N CYS A 229 21.69 12.15 17.05
CA CYS A 229 22.91 11.76 16.34
C CYS A 229 22.67 10.68 15.28
N MET A 230 21.75 9.73 15.50
CA MET A 230 21.44 8.67 14.53
C MET A 230 20.56 9.11 13.37
N THR A 231 19.79 10.19 13.55
CA THR A 231 18.77 10.64 12.58
C THR A 231 19.28 10.72 11.14
N PRO A 232 20.43 11.36 10.84
CA PRO A 232 20.91 11.50 9.46
C PRO A 232 21.17 10.16 8.76
N LEU A 233 21.48 9.09 9.52
CA LEU A 233 21.69 7.76 8.96
C LEU A 233 20.36 7.10 8.57
N LEU A 234 19.35 7.27 9.43
CA LEU A 234 18.05 6.60 9.32
C LEU A 234 17.19 7.09 8.15
N GLU A 235 17.53 8.23 7.55
CA GLU A 235 16.92 8.66 6.28
C GLU A 235 17.10 7.60 5.18
N ASN A 236 18.26 6.94 5.17
CA ASN A 236 18.70 6.07 4.09
C ASN A 236 18.93 4.60 4.49
N THR A 237 18.82 4.26 5.77
CA THR A 237 19.05 2.90 6.29
C THR A 237 17.92 2.42 7.20
N HIS A 238 17.92 1.13 7.52
CA HIS A 238 16.93 0.55 8.42
C HIS A 238 17.50 0.43 9.84
N PRO A 239 16.73 0.81 10.88
CA PRO A 239 17.15 0.59 12.25
C PRO A 239 17.22 -0.92 12.54
N THR A 240 18.16 -1.31 13.39
CA THR A 240 18.28 -2.67 13.93
C THR A 240 17.15 -2.96 14.94
N GLN A 241 16.99 -4.22 15.36
CA GLN A 241 15.99 -4.57 16.39
C GLN A 241 16.27 -3.85 17.71
N GLU A 242 17.54 -3.73 18.09
CA GLU A 242 18.01 -3.05 19.31
C GLU A 242 17.68 -1.55 19.28
N ILE A 243 17.91 -0.90 18.14
CA ILE A 243 17.56 0.51 17.97
C ILE A 243 16.04 0.71 18.00
N CYS A 244 15.26 -0.21 17.42
CA CYS A 244 13.80 -0.17 17.53
C CYS A 244 13.34 -0.29 18.99
N ASP A 245 13.96 -1.18 19.78
CA ASP A 245 13.67 -1.34 21.20
C ASP A 245 13.98 -0.06 21.99
N PHE A 246 15.14 0.54 21.70
CA PHE A 246 15.53 1.83 22.28
C PHE A 246 14.53 2.94 21.96
N PHE A 247 14.08 3.05 20.70
CA PHE A 247 13.04 4.01 20.31
C PHE A 247 11.68 3.71 20.93
N SER A 248 11.32 2.43 21.10
CA SER A 248 10.13 1.99 21.83
C SER A 248 10.16 2.46 23.28
N THR A 249 11.30 2.29 23.98
CA THR A 249 11.49 2.80 25.35
C THR A 249 11.30 4.32 25.41
N HIS A 250 11.87 5.06 24.46
CA HIS A 250 11.68 6.52 24.40
C HIS A 250 10.20 6.91 24.19
N CYS A 251 9.49 6.23 23.29
CA CYS A 251 8.06 6.49 23.05
C CYS A 251 7.20 6.27 24.31
N LYS A 252 7.54 5.28 25.15
CA LYS A 252 6.84 4.99 26.41
C LYS A 252 7.14 6.01 27.51
N ASN A 253 8.41 6.39 27.66
CA ASN A 253 8.84 7.27 28.74
C ASN A 253 8.49 8.74 28.44
N SER A 254 8.63 9.16 27.19
CA SER A 254 8.50 10.56 26.77
C SER A 254 7.55 10.70 25.57
N PRO A 255 6.26 10.28 25.71
CA PRO A 255 5.32 10.22 24.59
C PRO A 255 5.03 11.59 23.98
N ARG A 256 5.26 12.68 24.74
CA ARG A 256 5.05 14.05 24.31
C ARG A 256 6.28 14.75 23.73
N SER A 257 7.38 14.02 23.54
CA SER A 257 8.61 14.60 22.97
C SER A 257 8.41 14.96 21.49
N GLN A 258 8.89 16.14 21.09
CA GLN A 258 8.83 16.60 19.70
C GLN A 258 9.66 15.70 18.76
N LEU A 259 10.67 14.99 19.30
CA LEU A 259 11.47 14.01 18.57
C LEU A 259 10.62 12.88 17.98
N VAL A 260 9.54 12.49 18.66
CA VAL A 260 8.62 11.45 18.20
C VAL A 260 7.97 11.88 16.88
N ILE A 261 7.43 13.09 16.81
CA ILE A 261 6.76 13.56 15.59
C ILE A 261 7.77 13.80 14.47
N ASP A 262 8.86 14.51 14.75
CA ASP A 262 9.72 15.01 13.68
C ASP A 262 10.71 13.96 13.17
N LEU A 263 11.29 13.15 14.08
CA LEU A 263 12.37 12.23 13.74
C LEU A 263 11.89 10.80 13.49
N PHE A 264 10.90 10.30 14.24
CA PHE A 264 10.45 8.91 14.08
C PHE A 264 9.49 8.72 12.91
N THR A 265 8.74 9.76 12.50
CA THR A 265 7.80 9.65 11.37
C THR A 265 8.45 9.12 10.08
N PRO A 266 9.57 9.68 9.59
CA PRO A 266 10.24 9.14 8.40
C PRO A 266 10.75 7.70 8.58
N VAL A 267 11.23 7.36 9.79
CA VAL A 267 11.75 6.03 10.12
C VAL A 267 10.63 4.99 10.09
N VAL A 268 9.49 5.28 10.71
CA VAL A 268 8.30 4.41 10.73
C VAL A 268 7.77 4.21 9.31
N ILE A 269 7.63 5.28 8.52
CA ILE A 269 7.22 5.20 7.12
C ILE A 269 8.18 4.29 6.33
N ARG A 270 9.48 4.42 6.54
CA ARG A 270 10.49 3.58 5.88
C ARG A 270 10.37 2.11 6.29
N ILE A 271 10.17 1.81 7.57
CA ILE A 271 9.96 0.42 8.04
C ILE A 271 8.70 -0.17 7.37
N LEU A 272 7.60 0.59 7.32
CA LEU A 272 6.34 0.15 6.70
C LEU A 272 6.46 -0.07 5.18
N LYS A 273 7.35 0.65 4.49
CA LYS A 273 7.57 0.48 3.04
C LYS A 273 8.41 -0.76 2.69
N HIS A 274 9.36 -1.12 3.54
CA HIS A 274 10.42 -2.06 3.19
C HIS A 274 10.45 -3.35 4.02
N ASN A 275 9.93 -3.35 5.25
CA ASN A 275 9.87 -4.56 6.06
C ASN A 275 8.67 -5.42 5.66
N MET A 276 8.85 -6.74 5.56
CA MET A 276 7.84 -7.68 5.06
C MET A 276 7.36 -8.67 6.11
N ASP A 277 8.08 -8.81 7.23
CA ASP A 277 7.82 -9.90 8.18
C ASP A 277 8.04 -9.43 9.63
N PHE A 278 7.00 -8.82 10.20
CA PHE A 278 6.99 -8.44 11.61
C PHE A 278 7.02 -9.64 12.57
N GLY A 279 6.83 -10.87 12.08
CA GLY A 279 7.03 -12.08 12.88
C GLY A 279 8.51 -12.33 13.15
N LYS A 280 9.38 -12.09 12.15
CA LYS A 280 10.85 -12.15 12.32
C LYS A 280 11.44 -10.95 13.06
N TYR A 281 10.75 -9.82 13.04
CA TYR A 281 11.22 -8.54 13.56
C TYR A 281 10.29 -7.95 14.64
N PRO A 282 10.14 -8.63 15.80
CA PRO A 282 9.16 -8.27 16.82
C PRO A 282 9.42 -6.92 17.49
N ARG A 283 10.68 -6.50 17.63
CA ARG A 283 11.03 -5.20 18.25
C ARG A 283 10.70 -4.02 17.32
N SER A 284 10.84 -4.21 16.01
CA SER A 284 10.35 -3.22 15.03
C SER A 284 8.83 -3.08 15.07
N ARG A 285 8.10 -4.19 15.24
CA ARG A 285 6.64 -4.14 15.42
C ARG A 285 6.27 -3.37 16.70
N ALA A 286 6.90 -3.70 17.82
CA ALA A 286 6.67 -3.04 19.11
C ALA A 286 6.95 -1.53 19.02
N PHE A 287 8.06 -1.13 18.38
CA PHE A 287 8.36 0.27 18.14
C PHE A 287 7.24 1.01 17.40
N ILE A 288 6.71 0.46 16.32
CA ILE A 288 5.61 1.10 15.58
C ILE A 288 4.34 1.19 16.44
N GLN A 289 4.05 0.16 17.24
CA GLN A 289 2.91 0.15 18.17
C GLN A 289 3.02 1.29 19.20
N ASP A 290 4.18 1.38 19.85
CA ASP A 290 4.44 2.40 20.87
C ASP A 290 4.50 3.81 20.28
N TYR A 291 5.00 3.95 19.06
CA TYR A 291 4.97 5.21 18.31
C TYR A 291 3.53 5.66 17.96
N LEU A 292 2.65 4.75 17.55
CA LEU A 292 1.25 5.09 17.30
C LEU A 292 0.55 5.54 18.60
N GLN A 293 0.84 4.88 19.72
CA GLN A 293 0.30 5.25 21.03
C GLN A 293 0.81 6.62 21.51
N SER A 294 2.10 6.90 21.35
CA SER A 294 2.67 8.20 21.72
C SER A 294 2.09 9.33 20.87
N LEU A 295 1.93 9.12 19.55
CA LEU A 295 1.25 10.07 18.67
C LEU A 295 -0.21 10.34 19.08
N SER A 296 -0.95 9.31 19.46
CA SER A 296 -2.33 9.48 19.95
C SER A 296 -2.38 10.32 21.22
N SER A 297 -1.38 10.19 22.09
CA SER A 297 -1.32 10.89 23.39
C SER A 297 -0.98 12.38 23.30
N LEU A 298 -0.53 12.84 22.13
CA LEU A 298 0.01 14.18 21.89
C LEU A 298 -1.04 15.21 21.46
N ASN A 299 -1.96 14.82 20.57
CA ASN A 299 -2.97 15.71 19.97
C ASN A 299 -4.26 14.90 19.81
N ASP A 300 -5.42 15.42 20.26
CA ASP A 300 -6.78 14.86 20.08
C ASP A 300 -6.78 13.58 19.24
N ASN A 301 -6.64 12.41 19.90
CA ASN A 301 -6.24 11.06 19.41
C ASN A 301 -6.24 10.80 17.89
N LYS A 302 -7.25 11.29 17.16
CA LYS A 302 -7.47 11.08 15.74
C LYS A 302 -6.64 11.99 14.82
N ARG A 303 -6.29 13.23 15.19
CA ARG A 303 -5.66 14.18 14.24
C ARG A 303 -4.25 13.77 13.83
N ALA A 304 -3.39 13.44 14.81
CA ALA A 304 -2.02 13.03 14.52
C ALA A 304 -1.95 11.72 13.72
N ILE A 305 -2.84 10.77 14.04
CA ILE A 305 -2.97 9.52 13.29
C ILE A 305 -3.44 9.80 11.86
N LYS A 306 -4.42 10.70 11.67
CA LYS A 306 -4.88 11.09 10.33
C LYS A 306 -3.74 11.68 9.48
N ASP A 307 -2.95 12.57 10.06
CA ASP A 307 -1.81 13.18 9.36
C ASP A 307 -0.73 12.15 9.02
N LEU A 308 -0.45 11.21 9.93
CA LEU A 308 0.46 10.10 9.67
C LEU A 308 -0.04 9.23 8.51
N VAL A 309 -1.30 8.77 8.57
CA VAL A 309 -1.91 7.92 7.55
C VAL A 309 -1.90 8.62 6.18
N LYS A 310 -2.14 9.94 6.16
CA LYS A 310 -2.01 10.77 4.95
C LYS A 310 -0.59 10.81 4.39
N ARG A 311 0.43 10.97 5.25
CA ARG A 311 1.85 10.93 4.81
C ARG A 311 2.27 9.55 4.31
N ILE A 312 1.76 8.49 4.96
CA ILE A 312 1.96 7.09 4.61
C ILE A 312 1.36 6.78 3.23
N HIS A 313 0.12 7.21 2.99
CA HIS A 313 -0.57 7.06 1.71
C HIS A 313 0.11 7.86 0.59
N GLY A 314 0.53 9.10 0.89
CA GLY A 314 1.05 10.05 -0.08
C GLY A 314 -0.05 10.95 -0.65
N LEU A 315 0.36 11.98 -1.41
CA LEU A 315 -0.54 13.00 -1.97
C LEU A 315 -1.27 12.56 -3.26
N GLY A 316 -0.90 11.41 -3.82
CA GLY A 316 -1.51 10.87 -5.04
C GLY A 316 -2.91 10.28 -4.79
N SER A 317 -3.66 10.07 -5.87
CA SER A 317 -4.94 9.33 -5.84
C SER A 317 -4.77 7.83 -5.59
N VAL A 318 -3.56 7.30 -5.81
CA VAL A 318 -3.19 5.91 -5.56
C VAL A 318 -1.95 5.91 -4.69
N CYS A 319 -1.95 5.06 -3.67
CA CYS A 319 -0.80 4.87 -2.81
C CYS A 319 0.40 4.30 -3.61
N PRO A 320 1.58 4.95 -3.56
CA PRO A 320 2.74 4.53 -4.35
C PRO A 320 3.41 3.26 -3.80
N HIS A 321 3.02 2.79 -2.61
CA HIS A 321 3.66 1.65 -1.96
C HIS A 321 2.62 0.61 -1.51
N PRO A 322 2.39 -0.47 -2.28
CA PRO A 322 1.30 -1.41 -2.03
C PRO A 322 1.41 -2.21 -0.72
N ARG A 323 2.62 -2.27 -0.13
CA ARG A 323 2.91 -3.02 1.11
C ARG A 323 2.55 -2.27 2.38
N VAL A 324 2.44 -0.95 2.27
CA VAL A 324 2.35 -0.07 3.43
C VAL A 324 1.05 -0.33 4.20
N LEU A 325 -0.09 -0.42 3.50
CA LEU A 325 -1.36 -0.74 4.13
C LEU A 325 -1.33 -2.12 4.82
N PRO A 326 -1.01 -3.25 4.15
CA PRO A 326 -0.88 -4.55 4.82
C PRO A 326 -0.01 -4.53 6.08
N ASN A 327 1.13 -3.83 6.02
CA ASN A 327 2.06 -3.71 7.14
C ASN A 327 1.46 -2.95 8.32
N VAL A 328 0.88 -1.77 8.08
CA VAL A 328 0.24 -0.97 9.14
C VAL A 328 -0.90 -1.76 9.79
N ILE A 329 -1.75 -2.40 8.99
CA ILE A 329 -2.87 -3.20 9.48
C ILE A 329 -2.38 -4.39 10.31
N ALA A 330 -1.34 -5.11 9.87
CA ALA A 330 -0.76 -6.21 10.62
C ALA A 330 -0.21 -5.77 11.99
N VAL A 331 0.42 -4.59 12.06
CA VAL A 331 0.92 -4.02 13.32
C VAL A 331 -0.23 -3.70 14.27
N CYS A 332 -1.29 -3.06 13.78
CA CYS A 332 -2.48 -2.71 14.57
C CYS A 332 -3.25 -3.95 15.05
N LEU A 333 -3.43 -4.96 14.19
CA LEU A 333 -4.08 -6.22 14.56
C LEU A 333 -3.31 -6.92 15.67
N ALA A 334 -1.99 -7.08 15.52
CA ALA A 334 -1.16 -7.69 16.55
C ALA A 334 -1.25 -6.93 17.88
N ALA A 335 -1.35 -5.60 17.84
CA ALA A 335 -1.49 -4.78 19.05
C ALA A 335 -2.84 -4.98 19.74
N LEU A 336 -3.93 -5.10 18.97
CA LEU A 336 -5.26 -5.38 19.50
C LEU A 336 -5.32 -6.77 20.15
N TYR A 337 -4.71 -7.79 19.54
CA TYR A 337 -4.56 -9.09 20.18
C TYR A 337 -3.85 -8.97 21.54
N SER A 338 -2.72 -8.26 21.60
CA SER A 338 -2.00 -8.03 22.86
C SER A 338 -2.86 -7.30 23.90
N CYS A 339 -3.62 -6.27 23.52
CA CYS A 339 -4.51 -5.54 24.44
C CYS A 339 -5.57 -6.46 25.07
N TYR A 340 -6.15 -7.37 24.28
CA TYR A 340 -7.18 -8.28 24.77
C TYR A 340 -6.63 -9.47 25.56
N GLU A 341 -5.41 -9.92 25.28
CA GLU A 341 -4.71 -10.87 26.13
C GLU A 341 -4.37 -10.24 27.49
N GLU A 342 -3.94 -8.97 27.54
CA GLU A 342 -3.74 -8.22 28.78
C GLU A 342 -5.06 -8.13 29.58
N LEU A 343 -6.17 -7.76 28.94
CA LEU A 343 -7.49 -7.71 29.60
C LEU A 343 -7.89 -9.06 30.23
N LYS A 344 -7.62 -10.16 29.53
CA LYS A 344 -7.95 -11.51 29.99
C LYS A 344 -7.09 -11.96 31.17
N GLN A 345 -5.80 -11.65 31.15
CA GLN A 345 -4.86 -12.08 32.21
C GLN A 345 -5.15 -11.41 33.55
N PHE A 346 -5.53 -10.14 33.52
CA PHE A 346 -5.55 -9.33 34.72
C PHE A 346 -6.95 -9.13 35.34
N ASN A 347 -8.02 -9.70 34.76
CA ASN A 347 -9.41 -9.58 35.26
C ASN A 347 -9.75 -8.12 35.67
N LEU A 348 -9.32 -7.16 34.84
CA LEU A 348 -9.00 -5.78 35.25
C LEU A 348 -10.21 -4.96 35.71
N ASN A 349 -9.99 -4.19 36.78
CA ASN A 349 -10.87 -3.14 37.30
C ASN A 349 -11.02 -1.93 36.35
N TRP A 350 -11.98 -1.05 36.62
CA TRP A 350 -12.37 0.13 35.81
C TRP A 350 -11.21 1.06 35.34
N PHE A 351 -10.18 1.29 36.17
CA PHE A 351 -9.11 2.24 35.85
C PHE A 351 -8.17 1.75 34.74
N SER A 352 -7.82 0.46 34.76
CA SER A 352 -7.01 -0.19 33.72
C SER A 352 -7.78 -0.40 32.42
N THR A 353 -9.12 -0.37 32.47
CA THR A 353 -9.96 -0.34 31.27
C THR A 353 -9.78 0.96 30.48
N SER A 354 -9.57 2.10 31.15
CA SER A 354 -9.44 3.40 30.48
C SER A 354 -8.19 3.49 29.59
N GLU A 355 -7.03 3.07 30.10
CA GLU A 355 -5.78 3.09 29.33
C GLU A 355 -5.83 2.10 28.16
N ILE A 356 -6.36 0.90 28.36
CA ILE A 356 -6.50 -0.09 27.30
C ILE A 356 -7.52 0.38 26.25
N ASN A 357 -8.60 1.05 26.66
CA ASN A 357 -9.56 1.65 25.74
C ASN A 357 -8.92 2.76 24.88
N GLN A 358 -8.01 3.55 25.44
CA GLN A 358 -7.23 4.52 24.65
C GLN A 358 -6.35 3.82 23.61
N LYS A 359 -5.66 2.73 23.99
CA LYS A 359 -4.88 1.91 23.04
C LYS A 359 -5.76 1.33 21.93
N ILE A 360 -6.91 0.75 22.27
CA ILE A 360 -7.87 0.20 21.30
C ILE A 360 -8.36 1.31 20.36
N SER A 361 -8.74 2.47 20.88
CA SER A 361 -9.20 3.61 20.08
C SER A 361 -8.12 4.11 19.12
N CYS A 362 -6.86 4.19 19.57
CA CYS A 362 -5.73 4.54 18.72
C CYS A 362 -5.61 3.59 17.52
N TYR A 363 -5.56 2.28 17.74
CA TYR A 363 -5.42 1.31 16.65
C TYR A 363 -6.65 1.23 15.74
N CYS A 364 -7.87 1.33 16.28
CA CYS A 364 -9.07 1.38 15.47
C CYS A 364 -9.17 2.67 14.63
N SER A 365 -8.64 3.80 15.12
CA SER A 365 -8.58 5.04 14.35
C SER A 365 -7.71 4.90 13.09
N VAL A 366 -6.67 4.06 13.13
CA VAL A 366 -5.86 3.76 11.94
C VAL A 366 -6.71 3.05 10.87
N PHE A 367 -7.56 2.11 11.27
CA PHE A 367 -8.49 1.44 10.35
C PHE A 367 -9.52 2.42 9.78
N GLU A 368 -10.08 3.29 10.62
CA GLU A 368 -11.03 4.32 10.23
C GLU A 368 -10.40 5.23 9.16
N MET A 369 -9.22 5.79 9.44
CA MET A 369 -8.51 6.67 8.50
C MET A 369 -8.10 5.95 7.21
N ALA A 370 -7.67 4.68 7.30
CA ALA A 370 -7.33 3.90 6.11
C ALA A 370 -8.56 3.63 5.23
N SER A 371 -9.74 3.49 5.83
CA SER A 371 -11.00 3.29 5.11
C SER A 371 -11.51 4.52 4.37
N GLU A 372 -10.95 5.71 4.62
CA GLU A 372 -11.31 6.93 3.88
C GLU A 372 -10.77 6.89 2.42
N TYR A 373 -9.72 6.11 2.15
CA TYR A 373 -9.04 6.06 0.86
C TYR A 373 -9.63 5.01 -0.09
N ASP A 374 -10.08 5.46 -1.27
CA ASP A 374 -10.77 4.64 -2.26
C ASP A 374 -9.91 3.46 -2.77
N ASP A 375 -8.62 3.64 -2.98
CA ASP A 375 -7.69 2.60 -3.44
C ASP A 375 -7.36 1.57 -2.35
N TRP A 376 -7.35 1.98 -1.08
CA TRP A 376 -7.09 1.11 0.06
C TRP A 376 -8.30 0.31 0.52
N ARG A 377 -9.53 0.84 0.41
CA ARG A 377 -10.76 0.16 0.88
C ARG A 377 -10.89 -1.32 0.46
N PRO A 378 -10.64 -1.73 -0.80
CA PRO A 378 -10.72 -3.13 -1.21
C PRO A 378 -9.70 -4.02 -0.49
N THR A 379 -8.45 -3.56 -0.42
CA THR A 379 -7.36 -4.28 0.24
C THR A 379 -7.58 -4.34 1.74
N LEU A 380 -8.02 -3.24 2.36
CA LEU A 380 -8.38 -3.18 3.78
C LEU A 380 -9.49 -4.16 4.10
N GLY A 381 -10.57 -4.18 3.31
CA GLY A 381 -11.65 -5.16 3.46
C GLY A 381 -11.14 -6.59 3.38
N SER A 382 -10.23 -6.89 2.43
CA SER A 382 -9.62 -8.22 2.32
C SER A 382 -8.72 -8.58 3.50
N LEU A 383 -7.99 -7.62 4.08
CA LEU A 383 -7.14 -7.84 5.25
C LEU A 383 -7.95 -8.07 6.52
N LEU A 384 -9.17 -7.52 6.58
CA LEU A 384 -10.14 -7.73 7.65
C LEU A 384 -11.01 -8.99 7.41
N GLN A 385 -10.50 -9.94 6.63
CA GLN A 385 -11.11 -11.23 6.32
C GLN A 385 -10.10 -12.40 6.32
N PRO A 386 -10.35 -13.51 7.03
CA PRO A 386 -11.45 -13.74 7.98
C PRO A 386 -11.34 -12.72 9.12
N ILE A 387 -12.44 -12.48 9.83
CA ILE A 387 -12.51 -11.49 10.91
C ILE A 387 -11.32 -11.70 11.87
N PRO A 388 -10.28 -10.85 11.82
CA PRO A 388 -8.99 -11.16 12.40
C PRO A 388 -8.89 -10.57 13.81
N PHE A 389 -9.92 -10.76 14.61
CA PHE A 389 -10.02 -10.18 15.95
C PHE A 389 -10.28 -11.27 16.99
N PRO A 390 -9.78 -11.12 18.23
CA PRO A 390 -10.12 -12.01 19.34
C PRO A 390 -11.63 -12.07 19.58
N GLU A 391 -12.17 -13.23 19.98
CA GLU A 391 -13.61 -13.36 20.34
C GLU A 391 -14.01 -12.39 21.46
N ALA A 392 -13.11 -12.18 22.44
CA ALA A 392 -13.30 -11.20 23.51
C ALA A 392 -13.44 -9.76 22.99
N ALA A 393 -12.81 -9.43 21.87
CA ALA A 393 -12.95 -8.12 21.23
C ALA A 393 -14.32 -7.96 20.58
N LEU A 394 -14.80 -9.00 19.88
CA LEU A 394 -16.09 -8.98 19.21
C LEU A 394 -17.26 -8.83 20.20
N GLY A 395 -17.13 -9.40 21.40
CA GLY A 395 -18.10 -9.23 22.49
C GLY A 395 -18.01 -7.89 23.25
N HIS A 396 -16.98 -7.09 23.00
CA HIS A 396 -16.75 -5.84 23.73
C HIS A 396 -17.43 -4.65 23.03
N THR A 397 -18.44 -4.06 23.68
CA THR A 397 -19.26 -2.98 23.11
C THR A 397 -18.45 -1.76 22.68
N PHE A 398 -17.44 -1.36 23.45
CA PHE A 398 -16.56 -0.26 23.09
C PHE A 398 -15.78 -0.55 21.80
N PHE A 399 -15.26 -1.76 21.62
CA PHE A 399 -14.58 -2.12 20.38
C PHE A 399 -15.52 -2.11 19.18
N ALA A 400 -16.73 -2.66 19.34
CA ALA A 400 -17.77 -2.62 18.30
C ALA A 400 -18.07 -1.17 17.87
N GLN A 401 -18.14 -0.22 18.82
CA GLN A 401 -18.30 1.22 18.51
C GLN A 401 -17.09 1.81 17.77
N GLN A 402 -15.86 1.42 18.12
CA GLN A 402 -14.65 1.94 17.46
C GLN A 402 -14.45 1.39 16.04
N ILE A 403 -14.82 0.13 15.77
CA ILE A 403 -14.65 -0.48 14.44
C ILE A 403 -15.82 -0.13 13.49
N LEU A 404 -16.98 0.24 14.03
CA LEU A 404 -18.20 0.56 13.27
C LEU A 404 -17.96 1.53 12.10
N PRO A 405 -17.26 2.68 12.24
CA PRO A 405 -17.03 3.60 11.12
C PRO A 405 -16.23 2.97 9.97
N THR A 406 -15.25 2.13 10.29
CA THR A 406 -14.43 1.41 9.30
C THR A 406 -15.31 0.48 8.47
N ILE A 407 -16.12 -0.35 9.13
CA ILE A 407 -16.99 -1.32 8.44
C ILE A 407 -18.10 -0.58 7.68
N ARG A 408 -18.60 0.53 8.21
CA ARG A 408 -19.57 1.40 7.53
C ARG A 408 -19.00 1.99 6.23
N SER A 409 -17.75 2.44 6.23
CA SER A 409 -17.07 2.92 5.02
C SER A 409 -16.91 1.82 3.97
N ILE A 410 -16.48 0.62 4.40
CA ILE A 410 -16.36 -0.56 3.53
C ILE A 410 -17.74 -0.97 2.95
N ALA A 411 -18.78 -0.99 3.77
CA ALA A 411 -20.14 -1.37 3.37
C ALA A 411 -20.83 -0.33 2.46
N ALA A 412 -20.42 0.94 2.53
CA ALA A 412 -20.93 2.01 1.68
C ALA A 412 -20.28 2.04 0.28
N ASP A 413 -19.16 1.34 0.09
CA ASP A 413 -18.46 1.31 -1.20
C ASP A 413 -19.35 0.69 -2.29
N SER A 414 -19.37 1.28 -3.48
CA SER A 414 -20.25 0.83 -4.57
C SER A 414 -19.65 -0.29 -5.43
N ARG A 415 -18.37 -0.61 -5.25
CA ARG A 415 -17.64 -1.59 -6.07
C ARG A 415 -17.93 -3.00 -5.58
N CYS A 416 -18.30 -3.88 -6.52
CA CYS A 416 -18.64 -5.27 -6.23
C CYS A 416 -17.51 -6.06 -5.55
N VAL A 417 -16.25 -5.69 -5.78
CA VAL A 417 -15.09 -6.34 -5.15
C VAL A 417 -15.05 -6.14 -3.63
N VAL A 418 -15.51 -4.98 -3.14
CA VAL A 418 -15.56 -4.65 -1.71
C VAL A 418 -16.74 -5.33 -1.01
N HIS A 419 -17.87 -5.50 -1.71
CA HIS A 419 -19.03 -6.21 -1.14
C HIS A 419 -18.70 -7.63 -0.66
N ASN A 420 -17.73 -8.30 -1.29
CA ASN A 420 -17.27 -9.63 -0.86
C ASN A 420 -16.63 -9.61 0.53
N THR A 421 -16.04 -8.48 0.91
CA THR A 421 -15.34 -8.34 2.18
C THR A 421 -16.29 -8.08 3.35
N VAL A 422 -17.59 -7.88 3.08
CA VAL A 422 -18.63 -7.74 4.11
C VAL A 422 -19.28 -9.09 4.43
N LEU A 423 -19.41 -9.95 3.42
CA LEU A 423 -19.99 -11.29 3.52
C LEU A 423 -18.97 -12.32 4.06
N GLY A 424 -19.43 -13.47 4.54
CA GLY A 424 -18.53 -14.57 4.91
C GLY A 424 -17.71 -15.06 3.71
N ILE A 425 -16.43 -15.39 3.95
CA ILE A 425 -15.49 -15.88 2.91
C ILE A 425 -16.01 -17.16 2.23
N ARG A 426 -16.66 -18.02 3.01
CA ARG A 426 -17.21 -19.31 2.59
C ARG A 426 -18.49 -19.59 3.35
N ASP A 427 -19.33 -20.45 2.79
CA ASP A 427 -20.57 -20.86 3.43
C ASP A 427 -20.28 -21.44 4.83
N GLY A 428 -20.99 -20.93 5.83
CA GLY A 428 -20.85 -21.34 7.24
C GLY A 428 -19.77 -20.60 8.04
N LYS A 429 -18.96 -19.71 7.44
CA LYS A 429 -18.13 -18.76 8.22
C LYS A 429 -18.84 -17.42 8.35
N GLU A 430 -18.88 -16.90 9.58
CA GLU A 430 -19.46 -15.59 9.86
C GLU A 430 -18.62 -14.46 9.23
N GLY A 431 -19.31 -13.51 8.60
CA GLY A 431 -18.74 -12.26 8.11
C GLY A 431 -19.22 -11.06 8.94
N TRP A 432 -18.79 -9.86 8.57
CA TRP A 432 -19.20 -8.61 9.23
C TRP A 432 -20.72 -8.43 9.25
N TRP A 433 -21.38 -8.87 8.18
CA TRP A 433 -22.83 -8.96 8.07
C TRP A 433 -23.50 -9.75 9.20
N ASN A 434 -22.91 -10.87 9.62
CA ASN A 434 -23.46 -11.72 10.69
C ASN A 434 -23.28 -11.07 12.06
N LEU A 435 -22.15 -10.38 12.28
CA LEU A 435 -21.85 -9.76 13.57
C LEU A 435 -22.67 -8.50 13.84
N PHE A 436 -22.94 -7.70 12.80
CA PHE A 436 -23.66 -6.42 12.90
C PHE A 436 -25.16 -6.54 12.58
N CYS A 437 -25.71 -7.75 12.41
CA CYS A 437 -27.16 -7.90 12.24
C CYS A 437 -27.92 -7.50 13.52
N PRO A 438 -29.19 -7.08 13.43
CA PRO A 438 -30.02 -6.88 14.62
C PRO A 438 -29.99 -8.10 15.56
N GLY A 439 -29.57 -7.88 16.81
CA GLY A 439 -29.37 -8.95 17.80
C GLY A 439 -28.03 -9.69 17.71
N GLY A 440 -27.16 -9.30 16.78
CA GLY A 440 -25.78 -9.78 16.65
C GLY A 440 -24.85 -9.17 17.70
N ILE A 441 -23.73 -9.85 17.95
CA ILE A 441 -22.80 -9.54 19.06
C ILE A 441 -22.20 -8.13 18.95
N CYS A 442 -21.96 -7.63 17.72
CA CYS A 442 -21.38 -6.31 17.49
C CYS A 442 -22.43 -5.24 17.14
N CYS A 443 -23.72 -5.56 17.17
CA CYS A 443 -24.78 -4.63 16.80
C CYS A 443 -24.98 -3.53 17.85
N VAL A 444 -24.28 -2.41 17.69
CA VAL A 444 -24.32 -1.24 18.60
C VAL A 444 -25.13 -0.06 18.06
N ASP A 445 -25.60 -0.13 16.81
CA ASP A 445 -26.27 0.97 16.09
C ASP A 445 -27.71 0.63 15.67
N ASP A 446 -28.39 -0.20 16.47
CA ASP A 446 -29.78 -0.61 16.21
C ASP A 446 -30.04 -1.26 14.83
N GLY A 447 -28.97 -1.73 14.16
CA GLY A 447 -29.03 -2.36 12.85
C GLY A 447 -28.93 -1.40 11.67
N GLU A 448 -28.57 -0.13 11.88
CA GLU A 448 -28.36 0.84 10.80
C GLU A 448 -27.32 0.36 9.79
N LEU A 449 -26.15 -0.10 10.27
CA LEU A 449 -25.09 -0.64 9.41
C LEU A 449 -25.56 -1.85 8.62
N PHE A 450 -26.33 -2.75 9.23
CA PHE A 450 -26.91 -3.88 8.52
C PHE A 450 -27.88 -3.44 7.41
N GLY A 451 -28.72 -2.44 7.68
CA GLY A 451 -29.59 -1.83 6.67
C GLY A 451 -28.81 -1.21 5.51
N LEU A 452 -27.68 -0.56 5.79
CA LEU A 452 -26.76 -0.06 4.77
C LEU A 452 -26.16 -1.21 3.95
N MET A 453 -25.65 -2.26 4.60
CA MET A 453 -25.12 -3.44 3.92
C MET A 453 -26.18 -4.08 3.00
N ILE A 454 -27.44 -4.18 3.46
CA ILE A 454 -28.56 -4.66 2.63
C ILE A 454 -28.67 -3.82 1.37
N LYS A 455 -28.76 -2.50 1.54
CA LYS A 455 -28.97 -1.56 0.45
C LYS A 455 -27.86 -1.71 -0.60
N THR A 456 -26.60 -1.77 -0.17
CA THR A 456 -25.46 -1.88 -1.07
C THR A 456 -25.41 -3.24 -1.76
N LEU A 457 -25.65 -4.34 -1.02
CA LEU A 457 -25.66 -5.70 -1.57
C LEU A 457 -26.82 -5.95 -2.54
N MET A 458 -27.99 -5.36 -2.30
CA MET A 458 -29.13 -5.43 -3.22
C MET A 458 -28.87 -4.70 -4.54
N ASN A 459 -28.07 -3.63 -4.50
CA ASN A 459 -27.63 -2.89 -5.69
C ASN A 459 -26.35 -3.48 -6.34
N CYS A 460 -25.88 -4.64 -5.87
CA CYS A 460 -24.70 -5.32 -6.38
C CYS A 460 -25.03 -6.14 -7.64
N CYS A 461 -24.33 -5.83 -8.72
CA CYS A 461 -24.52 -6.36 -10.07
C CYS A 461 -24.37 -7.89 -10.20
N CYS A 462 -23.57 -8.54 -9.34
CA CYS A 462 -23.21 -9.95 -9.52
C CYS A 462 -23.74 -10.90 -8.45
N ARG A 463 -24.51 -10.41 -7.46
CA ARG A 463 -24.81 -11.21 -6.26
C ARG A 463 -26.21 -11.09 -5.70
N ARG A 464 -27.09 -10.25 -6.24
CA ARG A 464 -28.45 -10.08 -5.70
C ARG A 464 -29.16 -11.43 -5.47
N LYS A 465 -29.22 -12.31 -6.48
CA LYS A 465 -29.87 -13.63 -6.34
C LYS A 465 -29.20 -14.54 -5.29
N ARG A 466 -27.87 -14.72 -5.36
CA ARG A 466 -27.11 -15.54 -4.40
C ARG A 466 -27.19 -14.99 -2.97
N PHE A 467 -27.20 -13.66 -2.83
CA PHE A 467 -27.41 -12.98 -1.57
C PHE A 467 -28.81 -13.28 -1.03
N LEU A 468 -29.87 -13.11 -1.84
CA LEU A 468 -31.25 -13.41 -1.45
C LEU A 468 -31.46 -14.89 -1.06
N GLU A 469 -30.81 -15.82 -1.75
CA GLU A 469 -30.80 -17.24 -1.36
C GLU A 469 -30.15 -17.43 0.02
N GLY A 470 -29.04 -16.75 0.29
CA GLY A 470 -28.38 -16.73 1.61
C GLY A 470 -29.18 -16.03 2.71
N MET A 471 -30.00 -15.04 2.36
CA MET A 471 -30.86 -14.28 3.29
C MET A 471 -31.89 -15.15 4.00
N SER A 472 -32.27 -16.30 3.42
CA SER A 472 -33.17 -17.26 4.07
C SER A 472 -32.71 -17.65 5.49
N LYS A 473 -31.39 -17.72 5.74
CA LYS A 473 -30.81 -18.04 7.05
C LYS A 473 -30.81 -16.86 8.04
N MET A 474 -30.91 -15.63 7.52
CA MET A 474 -30.80 -14.37 8.27
C MET A 474 -32.09 -13.54 8.16
N ILE A 475 -33.23 -14.21 7.99
CA ILE A 475 -34.50 -13.53 7.72
C ILE A 475 -35.06 -12.83 8.97
N SER A 476 -34.89 -13.41 10.17
CA SER A 476 -35.43 -12.84 11.40
C SER A 476 -34.83 -11.45 11.71
N PRO A 477 -33.51 -11.22 11.65
CA PRO A 477 -32.94 -9.89 11.79
C PRO A 477 -33.42 -8.90 10.72
N CYS A 478 -33.61 -9.36 9.48
CA CYS A 478 -34.15 -8.54 8.39
C CYS A 478 -35.61 -8.12 8.66
N MET A 479 -36.44 -9.04 9.17
CA MET A 479 -37.82 -8.73 9.54
C MET A 479 -37.89 -7.75 10.72
N LEU A 480 -37.02 -7.89 11.72
CA LEU A 480 -36.94 -6.94 12.83
C LEU A 480 -36.63 -5.51 12.34
N LEU A 481 -35.72 -5.34 11.39
CA LEU A 481 -35.45 -4.04 10.77
C LEU A 481 -36.62 -3.54 9.93
N ALA A 482 -37.29 -4.41 9.18
CA ALA A 482 -38.47 -4.04 8.42
C ALA A 482 -39.61 -3.53 9.32
N LEU A 483 -39.81 -4.13 10.50
CA LEU A 483 -40.77 -3.63 11.51
C LEU A 483 -40.39 -2.24 12.06
N ARG A 484 -39.10 -1.87 12.01
CA ARG A 484 -38.58 -0.53 12.37
C ARG A 484 -38.60 0.46 11.18
N ASP A 485 -39.45 0.22 10.18
CA ASP A 485 -39.58 1.05 8.97
C ASP A 485 -38.31 1.17 8.09
N ASN A 486 -37.38 0.20 8.18
CA ASN A 486 -36.20 0.19 7.31
C ASN A 486 -36.56 -0.23 5.87
N THR A 487 -36.52 0.71 4.94
CA THR A 487 -36.89 0.48 3.52
C THR A 487 -36.02 -0.60 2.83
N PRO A 488 -34.67 -0.60 2.96
CA PRO A 488 -33.84 -1.67 2.37
C PRO A 488 -34.24 -3.08 2.82
N ALA A 489 -34.57 -3.26 4.10
CA ALA A 489 -35.03 -4.54 4.62
C ALA A 489 -36.38 -4.95 3.99
N MET A 490 -37.32 -4.01 3.83
CA MET A 490 -38.58 -4.28 3.13
C MET A 490 -38.38 -4.62 1.64
N ASP A 491 -37.43 -3.97 0.97
CA ASP A 491 -37.06 -4.27 -0.43
C ASP A 491 -36.54 -5.70 -0.56
N VAL A 492 -35.74 -6.17 0.39
CA VAL A 492 -35.28 -7.57 0.45
C VAL A 492 -36.46 -8.52 0.63
N LEU A 493 -37.37 -8.26 1.57
CA LEU A 493 -38.53 -9.12 1.78
C LEU A 493 -39.40 -9.19 0.51
N CYS A 494 -39.63 -8.06 -0.16
CA CYS A 494 -40.35 -8.03 -1.43
C CYS A 494 -39.61 -8.82 -2.53
N ALA A 495 -38.30 -8.65 -2.65
CA ALA A 495 -37.51 -9.37 -3.64
C ALA A 495 -37.51 -10.89 -3.37
N MET A 496 -37.37 -11.32 -2.12
CA MET A 496 -37.44 -12.73 -1.74
C MET A 496 -38.81 -13.36 -2.08
N LEU A 497 -39.91 -12.60 -1.90
CA LEU A 497 -41.25 -13.03 -2.31
C LEU A 497 -41.39 -13.07 -3.85
N GLU A 498 -40.80 -12.11 -4.55
CA GLU A 498 -40.82 -12.02 -6.02
C GLU A 498 -40.04 -13.16 -6.69
N PHE A 499 -38.87 -13.52 -6.16
CA PHE A 499 -38.01 -14.57 -6.68
C PHE A 499 -38.29 -15.97 -6.09
N GLU A 500 -39.30 -16.09 -5.23
CA GLU A 500 -39.67 -17.33 -4.52
C GLU A 500 -38.47 -18.04 -3.86
N THR A 501 -37.57 -17.28 -3.23
CA THR A 501 -36.29 -17.80 -2.72
C THR A 501 -36.41 -18.83 -1.60
N THR A 502 -37.60 -18.93 -1.00
CA THR A 502 -37.88 -19.82 0.13
C THR A 502 -39.09 -20.68 -0.21
N SER A 503 -38.95 -22.01 -0.07
CA SER A 503 -40.04 -22.97 -0.32
C SER A 503 -41.04 -23.09 0.84
N SER A 504 -40.69 -22.60 2.03
CA SER A 504 -41.54 -22.69 3.23
C SER A 504 -42.73 -21.70 3.15
N PRO A 505 -43.98 -22.19 3.24
CA PRO A 505 -45.17 -21.32 3.21
C PRO A 505 -45.27 -20.44 4.47
N ASP A 506 -44.82 -20.95 5.62
CA ASP A 506 -44.87 -20.22 6.90
C ASP A 506 -43.96 -19.00 6.87
N LEU A 507 -42.73 -19.16 6.37
CA LEU A 507 -41.79 -18.04 6.21
C LEU A 507 -42.36 -16.98 5.25
N LYS A 508 -42.98 -17.39 4.13
CA LYS A 508 -43.65 -16.45 3.23
C LYS A 508 -44.75 -15.67 3.96
N MET A 509 -45.58 -16.34 4.75
CA MET A 509 -46.66 -15.69 5.51
C MET A 509 -46.11 -14.70 6.55
N GLN A 510 -45.04 -15.07 7.24
CA GLN A 510 -44.36 -14.18 8.21
C GLN A 510 -43.80 -12.92 7.53
N MET A 511 -43.18 -13.05 6.37
CA MET A 511 -42.68 -11.91 5.59
C MET A 511 -43.81 -10.98 5.14
N ILE A 512 -44.91 -11.56 4.63
CA ILE A 512 -46.10 -10.80 4.22
C ILE A 512 -46.69 -10.06 5.42
N THR A 513 -46.85 -10.75 6.55
CA THR A 513 -47.36 -10.14 7.79
C THR A 513 -46.47 -8.99 8.23
N THR A 514 -45.15 -9.16 8.16
CA THR A 514 -44.17 -8.10 8.50
C THR A 514 -44.31 -6.88 7.60
N LEU A 515 -44.40 -7.07 6.29
CA LEU A 515 -44.63 -5.98 5.33
C LEU A 515 -45.97 -5.30 5.59
N GLN A 516 -47.01 -6.07 5.91
CA GLN A 516 -48.33 -5.55 6.23
C GLN A 516 -48.43 -4.85 7.58
N SER A 517 -47.45 -4.99 8.48
CA SER A 517 -47.45 -4.27 9.75
C SER A 517 -47.06 -2.79 9.61
N THR A 518 -46.38 -2.42 8.52
CA THR A 518 -45.90 -1.04 8.29
C THR A 518 -46.64 -0.35 7.15
N LYS A 519 -46.72 0.99 7.19
CA LYS A 519 -47.40 1.76 6.12
C LYS A 519 -46.65 1.67 4.78
N VAL A 520 -45.32 1.73 4.83
CA VAL A 520 -44.46 1.66 3.64
C VAL A 520 -44.47 0.23 3.08
N GLY A 521 -44.30 -0.78 3.94
CA GLY A 521 -44.32 -2.19 3.55
C GLY A 521 -45.65 -2.60 2.89
N LYS A 522 -46.79 -2.13 3.39
CA LYS A 522 -48.11 -2.33 2.75
C LYS A 522 -48.11 -1.85 1.30
N LYS A 523 -47.64 -0.62 1.04
CA LYS A 523 -47.58 -0.06 -0.32
C LYS A 523 -46.68 -0.86 -1.24
N MET A 524 -45.50 -1.26 -0.73
CA MET A 524 -44.54 -2.05 -1.49
C MET A 524 -45.09 -3.44 -1.84
N TYR A 525 -45.72 -4.11 -0.88
CA TYR A 525 -46.35 -5.41 -1.09
C TYR A 525 -47.52 -5.32 -2.08
N THR A 526 -48.38 -4.30 -1.98
CA THR A 526 -49.46 -4.06 -2.96
C THR A 526 -48.89 -3.88 -4.36
N SER A 527 -47.85 -3.06 -4.53
CA SER A 527 -47.19 -2.86 -5.83
C SER A 527 -46.57 -4.14 -6.39
N LEU A 528 -46.01 -5.00 -5.53
CA LEU A 528 -45.51 -6.32 -5.93
C LEU A 528 -46.67 -7.22 -6.44
N CYS A 529 -47.77 -7.29 -5.70
CA CYS A 529 -48.96 -8.06 -6.09
C CYS A 529 -49.55 -7.56 -7.42
N GLU A 530 -49.70 -6.24 -7.58
CA GLU A 530 -50.16 -5.62 -8.83
C GLU A 530 -49.26 -6.01 -10.02
N ARG A 531 -47.93 -6.00 -9.82
CA ARG A 531 -46.96 -6.41 -10.84
C ARG A 531 -47.12 -7.88 -11.23
N GLN A 532 -47.29 -8.77 -10.25
CA GLN A 532 -47.49 -10.19 -10.50
C GLN A 532 -48.82 -10.47 -11.21
N ILE A 533 -49.89 -9.76 -10.85
CA ILE A 533 -51.19 -9.85 -11.53
C ILE A 533 -51.07 -9.35 -12.96
N ALA A 534 -50.48 -8.16 -13.17
CA ALA A 534 -50.28 -7.59 -14.51
C ALA A 534 -49.47 -8.52 -15.42
N LEU A 535 -48.44 -9.19 -14.88
CA LEU A 535 -47.64 -10.17 -15.63
C LEU A 535 -48.46 -11.41 -16.00
N ARG A 536 -49.32 -11.91 -15.10
CA ARG A 536 -50.24 -13.03 -15.40
C ARG A 536 -51.31 -12.64 -16.42
N GLU A 537 -51.88 -11.45 -16.30
CA GLU A 537 -52.86 -10.93 -17.26
C GLU A 537 -52.24 -10.72 -18.65
N LEU A 538 -51.02 -10.17 -18.71
CA LEU A 538 -50.26 -10.05 -19.96
C LEU A 538 -49.94 -11.43 -20.55
N GLN A 539 -49.61 -12.44 -19.74
CA GLN A 539 -49.42 -13.80 -20.26
C GLN A 539 -50.71 -14.41 -20.85
N GLN A 540 -51.88 -14.05 -20.32
CA GLN A 540 -53.17 -14.53 -20.82
C GLN A 540 -53.65 -13.77 -22.06
N ARG A 541 -53.35 -12.48 -22.16
CA ARG A 541 -53.74 -11.62 -23.28
C ARG A 541 -52.68 -11.72 -24.39
N GLY A 542 -53.07 -12.17 -25.58
CA GLY A 542 -52.18 -12.34 -26.74
C GLY A 542 -51.54 -11.04 -27.25
N GLY A 543 -51.25 -10.92 -28.55
CA GLY A 543 -50.67 -9.66 -29.06
C GLY A 543 -49.79 -9.81 -30.30
N PRO A 544 -49.24 -8.69 -30.80
CA PRO A 544 -48.30 -8.71 -31.91
C PRO A 544 -46.99 -9.36 -31.48
N ARG A 545 -46.36 -10.10 -32.40
CA ARG A 545 -45.03 -10.73 -32.17
C ARG A 545 -43.86 -9.77 -32.34
N LYS A 546 -44.04 -8.69 -33.11
CA LYS A 546 -43.01 -7.69 -33.40
C LYS A 546 -43.55 -6.28 -33.22
N LEU A 547 -42.75 -5.40 -32.64
CA LEU A 547 -43.10 -4.01 -32.38
C LEU A 547 -41.87 -3.11 -32.49
N THR A 548 -42.06 -1.89 -33.01
CA THR A 548 -41.02 -0.86 -33.09
C THR A 548 -41.63 0.48 -32.70
N LEU A 549 -40.96 1.21 -31.81
CA LEU A 549 -41.42 2.53 -31.39
C LEU A 549 -40.74 3.64 -32.23
N PRO A 550 -41.43 4.78 -32.46
CA PRO A 550 -40.83 5.95 -33.10
C PRO A 550 -39.65 6.53 -32.30
N SER A 551 -38.68 7.14 -32.97
CA SER A 551 -37.46 7.71 -32.34
C SER A 551 -37.69 8.80 -31.29
N LYS A 552 -38.85 9.44 -31.28
CA LYS A 552 -39.21 10.45 -30.26
C LYS A 552 -39.84 9.83 -29.00
N SER A 553 -40.08 8.53 -28.99
CA SER A 553 -40.71 7.85 -27.86
C SER A 553 -39.85 7.90 -26.60
N THR A 554 -40.53 8.09 -25.48
CA THR A 554 -39.97 8.17 -24.13
C THR A 554 -40.40 6.97 -23.28
N ASP A 555 -39.87 6.87 -22.05
CA ASP A 555 -40.30 5.86 -21.07
C ASP A 555 -41.82 5.92 -20.81
N ALA A 556 -42.40 7.12 -20.79
CA ALA A 556 -43.83 7.32 -20.57
C ALA A 556 -44.69 6.78 -21.73
N ASP A 557 -44.22 6.95 -22.97
CA ASP A 557 -44.91 6.43 -24.16
C ASP A 557 -44.92 4.90 -24.16
N LEU A 558 -43.77 4.29 -23.84
CA LEU A 558 -43.67 2.83 -23.71
C LEU A 558 -44.60 2.32 -22.61
N SER A 559 -44.59 2.95 -21.43
CA SER A 559 -45.41 2.55 -20.29
C SER A 559 -46.92 2.66 -20.60
N LYS A 560 -47.33 3.77 -21.23
CA LYS A 560 -48.72 3.99 -21.66
C LYS A 560 -49.17 2.99 -22.72
N MET A 561 -48.29 2.68 -23.67
CA MET A 561 -48.57 1.67 -24.69
C MET A 561 -48.72 0.29 -24.06
N LEU A 562 -47.76 -0.15 -23.24
CA LEU A 562 -47.78 -1.47 -22.61
C LEU A 562 -48.93 -1.66 -21.61
N SER A 563 -49.39 -0.59 -20.97
CA SER A 563 -50.54 -0.65 -20.05
C SER A 563 -51.91 -0.73 -20.75
N SER A 564 -52.01 -0.31 -22.01
CA SER A 564 -53.28 -0.28 -22.77
C SER A 564 -53.43 -1.40 -23.80
N GLY A 565 -52.35 -2.07 -24.20
CA GLY A 565 -52.37 -3.11 -25.23
C GLY A 565 -52.17 -4.54 -24.71
N SER A 566 -52.46 -5.52 -25.58
CA SER A 566 -52.16 -6.93 -25.33
C SER A 566 -50.81 -7.27 -25.95
N PHE A 567 -49.80 -7.58 -25.13
CA PHE A 567 -48.42 -7.84 -25.57
C PHE A 567 -47.81 -9.13 -25.01
N GLY A 568 -48.64 -10.08 -24.57
CA GLY A 568 -48.17 -11.37 -24.03
C GLY A 568 -47.32 -12.18 -25.01
N ASN A 569 -47.59 -12.03 -26.31
CA ASN A 569 -46.92 -12.74 -27.39
C ASN A 569 -45.77 -11.96 -28.04
N LEU A 570 -45.39 -10.80 -27.48
CA LEU A 570 -44.37 -9.95 -28.07
C LEU A 570 -42.99 -10.61 -27.96
N GLU A 571 -42.44 -11.02 -29.10
CA GLU A 571 -41.15 -11.72 -29.20
C GLU A 571 -40.01 -10.77 -29.61
N CYS A 572 -40.32 -9.67 -30.32
CA CYS A 572 -39.35 -8.73 -30.85
C CYS A 572 -39.77 -7.29 -30.59
N LEU A 573 -38.97 -6.56 -29.82
CA LEU A 573 -39.16 -5.14 -29.55
C LEU A 573 -37.94 -4.34 -29.98
N SER A 574 -38.16 -3.34 -30.84
CA SER A 574 -37.13 -2.36 -31.20
C SER A 574 -37.45 -0.99 -30.63
N LEU A 575 -36.54 -0.50 -29.80
CA LEU A 575 -36.51 0.84 -29.21
C LEU A 575 -35.31 1.64 -29.75
N ALA A 576 -34.74 1.23 -30.89
CA ALA A 576 -33.59 1.90 -31.46
C ALA A 576 -33.87 3.38 -31.75
N PHE A 577 -32.89 4.23 -31.46
CA PHE A 577 -32.95 5.69 -31.63
C PHE A 577 -34.08 6.37 -30.86
N THR A 578 -34.61 5.74 -29.80
CA THR A 578 -35.62 6.34 -28.92
C THR A 578 -34.97 7.06 -27.74
N GLN A 579 -35.76 7.88 -27.03
CA GLN A 579 -35.33 8.61 -25.83
C GLN A 579 -35.62 7.84 -24.53
N VAL A 580 -35.72 6.52 -24.61
CA VAL A 580 -35.92 5.66 -23.43
C VAL A 580 -34.65 5.62 -22.58
N THR A 581 -34.84 5.53 -21.27
CA THR A 581 -33.76 5.43 -20.28
C THR A 581 -33.85 4.08 -19.56
N SER A 582 -32.94 3.83 -18.61
CA SER A 582 -33.05 2.64 -17.74
C SER A 582 -34.38 2.53 -16.97
N ALA A 583 -35.18 3.61 -16.87
CA ALA A 583 -36.49 3.57 -16.23
C ALA A 583 -37.47 2.62 -16.94
N CYS A 584 -37.38 2.49 -18.28
CA CYS A 584 -38.24 1.58 -19.05
C CYS A 584 -38.06 0.10 -18.70
N ALA A 585 -36.95 -0.29 -18.08
CA ALA A 585 -36.67 -1.69 -17.74
C ALA A 585 -37.80 -2.30 -16.88
N LYS A 586 -38.43 -1.51 -16.00
CA LYS A 586 -39.57 -1.95 -15.17
C LYS A 586 -40.79 -2.37 -16.00
N ASP A 587 -40.95 -1.82 -17.19
CA ASP A 587 -42.02 -2.18 -18.12
C ASP A 587 -41.59 -3.31 -19.06
N LEU A 588 -40.32 -3.34 -19.49
CA LEU A 588 -39.77 -4.40 -20.34
C LEU A 588 -39.83 -5.78 -19.67
N ILE A 589 -39.53 -5.88 -18.38
CA ILE A 589 -39.57 -7.16 -17.64
C ILE A 589 -40.99 -7.78 -17.57
N LYS A 590 -42.03 -7.00 -17.89
CA LYS A 590 -43.41 -7.48 -17.95
C LYS A 590 -43.72 -8.26 -19.22
N LEU A 591 -42.82 -8.28 -20.21
CA LEU A 591 -43.00 -8.93 -21.51
C LEU A 591 -42.50 -10.40 -21.45
N PRO A 592 -43.38 -11.39 -21.26
CA PRO A 592 -42.99 -12.74 -20.87
C PRO A 592 -42.43 -13.59 -22.02
N ALA A 593 -42.68 -13.17 -23.27
CA ALA A 593 -42.29 -13.86 -24.49
C ALA A 593 -41.11 -13.19 -25.22
N LEU A 594 -40.55 -12.09 -24.69
CA LEU A 594 -39.57 -11.28 -25.40
C LEU A 594 -38.26 -12.05 -25.62
N ARG A 595 -37.84 -12.16 -26.89
CA ARG A 595 -36.63 -12.88 -27.34
C ARG A 595 -35.63 -11.97 -28.02
N TYR A 596 -36.08 -10.88 -28.64
CA TYR A 596 -35.26 -9.89 -29.32
C TYR A 596 -35.54 -8.51 -28.74
N LEU A 597 -34.51 -7.85 -28.24
CA LEU A 597 -34.58 -6.47 -27.74
C LEU A 597 -33.48 -5.63 -28.38
N ASN A 598 -33.89 -4.57 -29.07
CA ASN A 598 -32.96 -3.62 -29.68
C ASN A 598 -33.06 -2.25 -28.99
N LEU A 599 -31.96 -1.85 -28.33
CA LEU A 599 -31.80 -0.61 -27.58
C LEU A 599 -30.72 0.29 -28.21
N TRP A 600 -30.38 0.09 -29.49
CA TRP A 600 -29.34 0.85 -30.17
C TRP A 600 -29.57 2.36 -30.06
N SER A 601 -28.53 3.10 -29.63
CA SER A 601 -28.53 4.56 -29.55
C SER A 601 -29.68 5.07 -28.66
N THR A 602 -29.73 4.55 -27.44
CA THR A 602 -30.67 4.95 -26.37
C THR A 602 -29.89 5.34 -25.11
N GLN A 603 -30.57 5.95 -24.14
CA GLN A 603 -29.98 6.31 -22.84
C GLN A 603 -30.06 5.16 -21.81
N PHE A 604 -30.08 3.91 -22.30
CA PHE A 604 -30.19 2.72 -21.46
C PHE A 604 -28.83 2.37 -20.82
N GLY A 605 -28.78 2.23 -19.50
CA GLY A 605 -27.54 2.03 -18.74
C GLY A 605 -27.54 0.82 -17.81
N ASP A 606 -26.49 0.72 -16.98
CA ASP A 606 -26.19 -0.45 -16.14
C ASP A 606 -27.33 -0.88 -15.22
N CYS A 607 -28.05 0.08 -14.62
CA CYS A 607 -29.15 -0.22 -13.71
C CYS A 607 -30.35 -0.87 -14.41
N GLY A 608 -30.64 -0.47 -15.66
CA GLY A 608 -31.67 -1.11 -16.47
C GLY A 608 -31.22 -2.52 -16.89
N LEU A 609 -29.95 -2.65 -17.30
CA LEU A 609 -29.39 -3.91 -17.76
C LEU A 609 -29.37 -4.98 -16.67
N GLN A 610 -29.05 -4.59 -15.43
CA GLN A 610 -29.15 -5.46 -14.27
C GLN A 610 -30.57 -6.03 -14.12
N LEU A 611 -31.59 -5.17 -14.19
CA LEU A 611 -32.99 -5.60 -14.06
C LEU A 611 -33.40 -6.57 -15.19
N LEU A 612 -32.98 -6.29 -16.44
CA LEU A 612 -33.23 -7.22 -17.55
C LEU A 612 -32.56 -8.57 -17.32
N SER A 613 -31.31 -8.59 -16.82
CA SER A 613 -30.57 -9.83 -16.56
C SER A 613 -31.23 -10.71 -15.49
N GLU A 614 -31.91 -10.10 -14.52
CA GLU A 614 -32.56 -10.78 -13.41
C GLU A 614 -33.91 -11.39 -13.78
N HIS A 615 -34.64 -10.82 -14.75
CA HIS A 615 -36.02 -11.23 -15.05
C HIS A 615 -36.20 -11.82 -16.46
N MET A 616 -35.39 -11.43 -17.45
CA MET A 616 -35.58 -11.81 -18.85
C MET A 616 -34.70 -12.97 -19.31
N HIS A 617 -34.81 -14.12 -18.63
CA HIS A 617 -33.99 -15.30 -18.92
C HIS A 617 -34.23 -15.93 -20.30
N LYS A 618 -35.32 -15.58 -21.00
CA LYS A 618 -35.66 -16.09 -22.34
C LYS A 618 -35.08 -15.25 -23.49
N LEU A 619 -34.47 -14.10 -23.20
CA LEU A 619 -33.94 -13.21 -24.23
C LEU A 619 -32.78 -13.90 -24.97
N GLN A 620 -32.80 -13.81 -26.30
CA GLN A 620 -31.84 -14.46 -27.20
C GLN A 620 -30.98 -13.45 -27.97
N VAL A 621 -31.54 -12.28 -28.29
CA VAL A 621 -30.85 -11.22 -29.00
C VAL A 621 -30.98 -9.92 -28.24
N LEU A 622 -29.84 -9.30 -27.94
CA LEU A 622 -29.76 -8.02 -27.26
C LEU A 622 -28.80 -7.10 -28.02
N ASN A 623 -29.32 -5.96 -28.48
CA ASN A 623 -28.51 -4.92 -29.11
C ASN A 623 -28.40 -3.71 -28.17
N LEU A 624 -27.18 -3.44 -27.70
CA LEU A 624 -26.78 -2.34 -26.82
C LEU A 624 -25.78 -1.39 -27.51
N CYS A 625 -25.72 -1.42 -28.85
CA CYS A 625 -24.86 -0.55 -29.62
C CYS A 625 -25.08 0.92 -29.22
N GLU A 626 -24.00 1.68 -29.02
CA GLU A 626 -24.05 3.10 -28.64
C GLU A 626 -24.93 3.39 -27.40
N THR A 627 -24.88 2.53 -26.40
CA THR A 627 -25.53 2.78 -25.11
C THR A 627 -24.48 3.08 -24.02
N PRO A 628 -24.82 3.85 -22.98
CA PRO A 628 -23.90 4.19 -21.89
C PRO A 628 -23.64 3.04 -20.89
N VAL A 629 -23.80 1.77 -21.32
CA VAL A 629 -23.50 0.60 -20.49
C VAL A 629 -21.99 0.44 -20.32
N THR A 630 -21.58 0.02 -19.12
CA THR A 630 -20.18 -0.19 -18.75
C THR A 630 -19.94 -1.65 -18.36
N ASP A 631 -18.67 -2.01 -18.15
CA ASP A 631 -18.27 -3.29 -17.56
C ASP A 631 -19.10 -3.72 -16.34
N ARG A 632 -19.55 -2.76 -15.52
CA ARG A 632 -20.38 -3.02 -14.34
C ARG A 632 -21.72 -3.63 -14.73
N GLY A 633 -22.44 -3.04 -15.67
CA GLY A 633 -23.73 -3.55 -16.15
C GLY A 633 -23.56 -4.81 -17.00
N LEU A 634 -22.54 -4.84 -17.86
CA LEU A 634 -22.27 -5.96 -18.76
C LEU A 634 -21.94 -7.23 -17.98
N SER A 635 -21.23 -7.13 -16.86
CA SER A 635 -20.94 -8.26 -15.97
C SER A 635 -22.20 -8.97 -15.46
N CYS A 636 -23.36 -8.31 -15.40
CA CYS A 636 -24.63 -8.93 -15.01
C CYS A 636 -25.15 -9.94 -16.05
N LEU A 637 -24.80 -9.77 -17.33
CA LEU A 637 -25.34 -10.57 -18.44
C LEU A 637 -25.02 -12.06 -18.32
N VAL A 638 -24.03 -12.44 -17.52
CA VAL A 638 -23.66 -13.84 -17.26
C VAL A 638 -24.81 -14.71 -16.74
N SER A 639 -25.88 -14.12 -16.20
CA SER A 639 -27.10 -14.84 -15.78
C SER A 639 -28.03 -15.21 -16.94
N MET A 640 -27.91 -14.54 -18.09
CA MET A 640 -28.80 -14.71 -19.26
C MET A 640 -28.32 -15.85 -20.16
N LYS A 641 -28.40 -17.09 -19.66
CA LYS A 641 -27.84 -18.29 -20.32
C LYS A 641 -28.40 -18.62 -21.71
N ASN A 642 -29.53 -18.02 -22.11
CA ASN A 642 -30.15 -18.21 -23.43
C ASN A 642 -29.73 -17.17 -24.47
N LEU A 643 -28.88 -16.21 -24.12
CA LEU A 643 -28.43 -15.15 -25.02
C LEU A 643 -27.53 -15.74 -26.11
N ARG A 644 -27.89 -15.48 -27.37
CA ARG A 644 -27.24 -16.01 -28.59
C ARG A 644 -26.55 -14.92 -29.41
N LYS A 645 -27.12 -13.73 -29.45
CA LYS A 645 -26.56 -12.58 -30.18
C LYS A 645 -26.46 -11.36 -29.27
N LEU A 646 -25.28 -10.77 -29.16
CA LEU A 646 -25.03 -9.61 -28.30
C LEU A 646 -24.22 -8.55 -29.05
N ASN A 647 -24.83 -7.41 -29.34
CA ASN A 647 -24.12 -6.28 -29.94
C ASN A 647 -23.77 -5.25 -28.86
N LEU A 648 -22.47 -5.03 -28.66
CA LEU A 648 -21.84 -4.11 -27.70
C LEU A 648 -20.99 -3.05 -28.40
N ASN A 649 -21.18 -2.87 -29.71
CA ASN A 649 -20.43 -1.91 -30.50
C ASN A 649 -20.55 -0.49 -29.90
N SER A 650 -19.42 0.20 -29.79
CA SER A 650 -19.36 1.57 -29.23
C SER A 650 -19.91 1.67 -27.80
N THR A 651 -19.60 0.68 -26.94
CA THR A 651 -19.87 0.70 -25.49
C THR A 651 -18.56 0.75 -24.67
N SER A 652 -18.64 1.01 -23.37
CA SER A 652 -17.48 1.03 -22.47
C SER A 652 -17.13 -0.37 -21.93
N LEU A 653 -16.81 -1.29 -22.84
CA LEU A 653 -16.43 -2.68 -22.56
C LEU A 653 -14.91 -2.86 -22.56
N SER A 654 -14.36 -3.48 -21.52
CA SER A 654 -12.95 -3.90 -21.45
C SER A 654 -12.72 -5.35 -21.89
N ALA A 655 -11.48 -5.65 -22.30
CA ALA A 655 -11.05 -7.00 -22.68
C ALA A 655 -11.28 -8.05 -21.57
N LEU A 656 -11.03 -7.68 -20.30
CA LEU A 656 -11.22 -8.58 -19.15
C LEU A 656 -12.68 -8.99 -18.97
N THR A 657 -13.60 -8.01 -19.06
CA THR A 657 -15.03 -8.28 -18.94
C THR A 657 -15.53 -9.11 -20.12
N PHE A 658 -15.04 -8.83 -21.32
CA PHE A 658 -15.41 -9.58 -22.52
C PHE A 658 -15.02 -11.06 -22.42
N GLU A 659 -13.80 -11.37 -21.99
CA GLU A 659 -13.37 -12.77 -21.77
C GLU A 659 -14.25 -13.48 -20.74
N SER A 660 -14.57 -12.81 -19.62
CA SER A 660 -15.51 -13.35 -18.61
C SER A 660 -16.91 -13.61 -19.18
N LEU A 661 -17.41 -12.77 -20.08
CA LEU A 661 -18.70 -12.98 -20.75
C LEU A 661 -18.66 -14.17 -21.69
N LYS A 662 -17.61 -14.27 -22.52
CA LYS A 662 -17.40 -15.37 -23.46
C LYS A 662 -17.30 -16.72 -22.76
N GLU A 663 -16.60 -16.77 -21.63
CA GLU A 663 -16.47 -17.97 -20.80
C GLU A 663 -17.82 -18.38 -20.17
N LYS A 664 -18.59 -17.40 -19.67
CA LYS A 664 -19.80 -17.68 -18.85
C LYS A 664 -21.10 -17.77 -19.65
N LEU A 665 -21.11 -17.39 -20.93
CA LEU A 665 -22.27 -17.46 -21.82
C LEU A 665 -22.09 -18.53 -22.90
N PRO A 666 -22.34 -19.82 -22.60
CA PRO A 666 -22.05 -20.92 -23.50
C PRO A 666 -22.93 -20.95 -24.76
N ALA A 667 -24.07 -20.24 -24.76
CA ALA A 667 -24.99 -20.17 -25.88
C ALA A 667 -24.73 -18.99 -26.83
N LEU A 668 -23.75 -18.13 -26.52
CA LEU A 668 -23.44 -16.94 -27.30
C LEU A 668 -22.75 -17.33 -28.62
N GLN A 669 -23.38 -17.02 -29.74
CA GLN A 669 -22.96 -17.42 -31.09
C GLN A 669 -22.39 -16.24 -31.88
N GLU A 670 -23.02 -15.07 -31.76
CA GLU A 670 -22.63 -13.86 -32.47
C GLU A 670 -22.45 -12.71 -31.47
N PHE A 671 -21.34 -12.00 -31.57
CA PHE A 671 -21.10 -10.79 -30.80
C PHE A 671 -20.41 -9.75 -31.67
N ASP A 672 -20.73 -8.47 -31.42
CA ASP A 672 -20.04 -7.33 -32.03
C ASP A 672 -19.49 -6.44 -30.92
N VAL A 673 -18.16 -6.33 -30.86
CA VAL A 673 -17.43 -5.54 -29.86
C VAL A 673 -16.58 -4.45 -30.52
N ARG A 674 -16.81 -4.15 -31.80
CA ARG A 674 -16.07 -3.10 -32.50
C ARG A 674 -16.19 -1.76 -31.78
N TYR A 675 -15.11 -0.98 -31.83
CA TYR A 675 -15.03 0.33 -31.17
C TYR A 675 -15.21 0.24 -29.63
N THR A 676 -14.69 -0.84 -29.03
CA THR A 676 -14.53 -1.01 -27.58
C THR A 676 -13.07 -1.36 -27.28
N ASP A 677 -12.66 -1.35 -26.00
CA ASP A 677 -11.30 -1.73 -25.61
C ASP A 677 -11.02 -3.25 -25.77
N ALA A 678 -12.05 -4.04 -26.10
CA ALA A 678 -11.95 -5.47 -26.34
C ALA A 678 -11.77 -5.85 -27.83
N TRP A 679 -11.78 -4.87 -28.76
CA TRP A 679 -11.54 -5.06 -30.19
C TRP A 679 -10.05 -4.87 -30.53
#